data_AF-A0A7J8KF33-F1
#
_entry.id   AF-A0A7J8KF33-F1
#
_cell.length_a   1.000
_cell.length_b   1.000
_cell.length_c   1.000
_cell.angle_alpha   90.00
_cell.angle_beta   90.00
_cell.angle_gamma   90.00
#
_symmetry.space_group_name_H-M   'P 1'
#
loop_
_entity.id
_entity.type
_entity.pdbx_description
1 polymer ?
#
loop_
_entity_poly.entity_id
_entity_poly.type
_entity_poly.pdbx_seq_one_letter_code
_entity_poly.pdbx_strand_id
1 'polypeptide(L)'
;MCFLRRPGAPASWIWWRMLRQVLRRGLQSFCHRLGLCVSRHPVFFLTVPAVLTITFGLSALKRFQPEGDLERLVAPSHSLAKIERSLASSLFPLDQSKSQLYSDLHTPGRYGRVILLSPPGDNILLQAEGILQTHRAVLEMKDGRNGFIGHQLGGVVEVPNSKDQRVKSARAIQITYYLQTYGSATQDLIGEKWENEFCKLVRKLQEEHQDLHLYSLASFSLWRDFHKTSILARSKVLVSLVLILTTATLSSSMKDCLRSKPFLGLLGVLTVCISIVTAAGIFFITDGKYNSTLLGIPFFAMGHGTKGVFELLSGWRRTRENLPFKDRVADAYSDVMVTYTMTSSLYFITFGMGASPFTNIEAVKVFCQNMCVSILLNYFYIFSFFGSCLVFAGQLEQNRYHSIFCCKIPSAEYLDRKPVWFQTVMSDGHQQASHHETNPYQHHFIQHFLREHYNEWITNIYVKPFVVILYLIYASFSFMGCLQISDRANIINLLASDSPSVSYAMVQQKYFSNYSPVIGFYIYEPLDYWNSSVQEDLRRLCSGFAAVSWVEQYYQFLKVSNISANNKSDFIGVLQSLFLKKPEFQHFRNDIIFSKAGDENNIIASRLYLVARTSRDKQKEVIEVLEKLRPLSLSKSIRFIVFNPSFVFMDHYGLSVTVPVLIAGFGVLLVLILTFFLVIHPLGNFWLILSVTSIELGVLGLMTLWNVDMDCISILCLIYTLNFAIDHCAPLLYTFVLATEHTRTQCIKSSLQEHGTAILQNVTSFLIGLVPLLFVPSNLTFTLFKCLLLTGGCTLLHCFVILPVFLTFFPPSKKHHKKKKRAKRKEREEIECIEIQENPDHVTTV
;
A
#
# COMPACT_ATOMS: atom_id res chain seq x y z
N MET A 1 -9.82 49.61 -2.22
CA MET A 1 -10.80 49.55 -3.32
C MET A 1 -10.20 50.22 -4.54
N CYS A 2 -9.90 49.48 -5.62
CA CYS A 2 -9.71 50.00 -6.98
C CYS A 2 -9.58 48.80 -7.93
N PHE A 3 -10.72 48.22 -8.31
CA PHE A 3 -10.78 47.09 -9.26
C PHE A 3 -11.23 47.62 -10.62
N LEU A 4 -10.30 47.63 -11.58
CA LEU A 4 -10.57 47.91 -12.99
C LEU A 4 -11.63 46.93 -13.55
N ARG A 5 -12.82 47.49 -13.79
CA ARG A 5 -13.98 46.90 -14.45
C ARG A 5 -13.55 46.22 -15.77
N ARG A 6 -13.75 44.91 -15.90
CA ARG A 6 -13.72 44.23 -17.20
C ARG A 6 -15.12 44.35 -17.82
N PRO A 7 -15.28 44.89 -19.04
CA PRO A 7 -16.53 44.71 -19.79
C PRO A 7 -16.58 43.25 -20.27
N GLY A 8 -17.64 42.51 -19.91
CA GLY A 8 -17.97 41.20 -20.50
C GLY A 8 -17.46 39.93 -19.79
N ALA A 9 -17.01 39.98 -18.53
CA ALA A 9 -16.78 38.74 -17.77
C ALA A 9 -18.04 38.38 -16.97
N PRO A 10 -18.53 37.12 -17.01
CA PRO A 10 -19.72 36.73 -16.26
C PRO A 10 -19.49 36.97 -14.75
N ALA A 11 -20.51 37.46 -14.06
CA ALA A 11 -20.43 37.86 -12.65
C ALA A 11 -19.89 36.73 -11.75
N SER A 12 -20.20 35.48 -12.08
CA SER A 12 -19.66 34.27 -11.45
C SER A 12 -18.13 34.21 -11.49
N TRP A 13 -17.49 34.54 -12.61
CA TRP A 13 -16.04 34.49 -12.78
C TRP A 13 -15.31 35.59 -11.99
N ILE A 14 -15.95 36.75 -11.83
CA ILE A 14 -15.41 37.87 -11.03
C ILE A 14 -15.51 37.55 -9.54
N TRP A 15 -16.68 37.10 -9.08
CA TRP A 15 -16.93 36.70 -7.69
C TRP A 15 -15.98 35.59 -7.25
N TRP A 16 -15.76 34.61 -8.14
CA TRP A 16 -14.85 33.49 -7.89
C TRP A 16 -13.38 33.89 -7.83
N ARG A 17 -12.94 34.84 -8.67
CA ARG A 17 -11.58 35.40 -8.60
C ARG A 17 -11.35 36.19 -7.31
N MET A 18 -12.39 36.87 -6.81
CA MET A 18 -12.34 37.60 -5.54
C MET A 18 -12.27 36.63 -4.36
N LEU A 19 -13.15 35.61 -4.31
CA LEU A 19 -13.14 34.57 -3.27
C LEU A 19 -11.77 33.86 -3.18
N ARG A 20 -11.18 33.53 -4.33
CA ARG A 20 -9.82 33.00 -4.48
C ARG A 20 -8.75 33.88 -3.81
N GLN A 21 -8.75 35.17 -4.12
CA GLN A 21 -7.75 36.09 -3.59
C GLN A 21 -7.95 36.31 -2.09
N VAL A 22 -9.20 36.29 -1.62
CA VAL A 22 -9.55 36.42 -0.20
C VAL A 22 -9.12 35.18 0.58
N LEU A 23 -9.46 33.97 0.12
CA LEU A 23 -9.05 32.71 0.76
C LEU A 23 -7.53 32.57 0.83
N ARG A 24 -6.82 32.80 -0.28
CA ARG A 24 -5.35 32.71 -0.30
C ARG A 24 -4.72 33.74 0.63
N ARG A 25 -5.13 35.02 0.56
CA ARG A 25 -4.60 36.06 1.45
C ARG A 25 -4.93 35.78 2.92
N GLY A 26 -6.11 35.22 3.19
CA GLY A 26 -6.51 34.76 4.51
C GLY A 26 -5.58 33.68 5.03
N LEU A 27 -5.32 32.63 4.24
CA LEU A 27 -4.41 31.55 4.61
C LEU A 27 -2.97 32.03 4.76
N GLN A 28 -2.46 32.84 3.83
CA GLN A 28 -1.11 33.41 3.91
C GLN A 28 -0.95 34.29 5.16
N SER A 29 -1.94 35.12 5.46
CA SER A 29 -1.96 35.94 6.69
C SER A 29 -1.99 35.07 7.95
N PHE A 30 -2.78 34.00 7.96
CA PHE A 30 -2.81 33.04 9.06
C PHE A 30 -1.45 32.35 9.25
N CYS A 31 -0.86 31.82 8.18
CA CYS A 31 0.46 31.18 8.22
C CYS A 31 1.57 32.16 8.64
N HIS A 32 1.50 33.42 8.19
CA HIS A 32 2.43 34.47 8.62
C HIS A 32 2.32 34.75 10.13
N ARG A 33 1.10 34.92 10.65
CA ARG A 33 0.85 35.08 12.09
C ARG A 33 1.29 33.86 12.89
N LEU A 34 1.08 32.66 12.35
CA LEU A 34 1.56 31.42 12.96
C LEU A 34 3.10 31.41 13.05
N GLY A 35 3.80 31.77 11.98
CA GLY A 35 5.27 31.88 11.99
C GLY A 35 5.79 32.92 13.00
N LEU A 36 5.11 34.07 13.12
CA LEU A 36 5.43 35.06 14.16
C LEU A 36 5.19 34.52 15.58
N CYS A 37 4.11 33.76 15.79
CA CYS A 37 3.81 33.13 17.08
C CYS A 37 4.88 32.12 17.47
N VAL A 38 5.25 31.21 16.56
CA VAL A 38 6.33 30.23 16.76
C VAL A 38 7.66 30.95 17.05
N SER A 39 7.96 32.02 16.33
CA SER A 39 9.18 32.81 16.51
C SER A 39 9.24 33.58 17.84
N ARG A 40 8.10 33.89 18.46
CA ARG A 40 8.02 34.54 19.77
C ARG A 40 8.16 33.55 20.92
N HIS A 41 7.72 32.31 20.74
CA HIS A 41 7.71 31.27 21.78
C HIS A 41 8.39 29.96 21.34
N PRO A 42 9.64 29.99 20.81
CA PRO A 42 10.25 28.80 20.21
C PRO A 42 10.51 27.67 21.21
N VAL A 43 10.79 27.98 22.48
CA VAL A 43 11.00 26.95 23.52
C VAL A 43 9.71 26.14 23.75
N PHE A 44 8.55 26.80 23.82
CA PHE A 44 7.26 26.12 24.02
C PHE A 44 6.94 25.16 22.87
N PHE A 45 7.08 25.64 21.62
CA PHE A 45 6.83 24.84 20.42
C PHE A 45 7.86 23.74 20.18
N LEU A 46 9.03 23.79 20.83
CA LEU A 46 10.01 22.72 20.86
C LEU A 46 9.69 21.67 21.95
N THR A 47 9.36 22.12 23.16
CA THR A 47 9.17 21.23 24.31
C THR A 47 7.88 20.43 24.25
N VAL A 48 6.78 21.00 23.76
CA VAL A 48 5.47 20.31 23.72
C VAL A 48 5.53 19.04 22.86
N PRO A 49 6.00 19.07 21.60
CA PRO A 49 6.18 17.86 20.80
C PRO A 49 7.12 16.85 21.45
N ALA A 50 8.23 17.30 22.05
CA ALA A 50 9.18 16.41 22.71
C ALA A 50 8.56 15.66 23.91
N VAL A 51 7.79 16.35 24.76
CA VAL A 51 7.07 15.73 25.88
C VAL A 51 6.03 14.74 25.37
N LEU A 52 5.24 15.12 24.34
CA LEU A 52 4.25 14.22 23.74
C LEU A 52 4.92 12.95 23.20
N THR A 53 6.05 13.06 22.50
CA THR A 53 6.78 11.89 22.01
C THR A 53 7.26 11.00 23.14
N ILE A 54 7.75 11.55 24.25
CA ILE A 54 8.19 10.75 25.40
C ILE A 54 6.99 10.02 26.03
N THR A 55 5.87 10.71 26.26
CA THR A 55 4.69 10.12 26.90
C THR A 55 4.04 9.02 26.04
N PHE A 56 3.85 9.30 24.75
CA PHE A 56 3.23 8.35 23.82
C PHE A 56 4.22 7.24 23.42
N GLY A 57 5.52 7.55 23.29
CA GLY A 57 6.55 6.56 23.01
C GLY A 57 6.72 5.51 24.11
N LEU A 58 6.70 5.92 25.39
CA LEU A 58 6.69 4.98 26.52
C LEU A 58 5.44 4.09 26.52
N SER A 59 4.30 4.64 26.10
CA SER A 59 3.04 3.89 25.99
C SER A 59 3.11 2.86 24.86
N ALA A 60 3.72 3.21 23.72
CA ALA A 60 3.96 2.29 22.60
C ALA A 60 4.76 1.06 23.04
N LEU A 61 5.83 1.25 23.82
CA LEU A 61 6.68 0.16 24.31
C LEU A 61 5.93 -0.77 25.28
N LYS A 62 5.04 -0.22 26.14
CA LYS A 62 4.31 -1.01 27.14
C LYS A 62 3.12 -1.78 26.56
N ARG A 63 2.45 -1.25 25.53
CA ARG A 63 1.22 -1.81 24.95
C ARG A 63 1.42 -2.51 23.59
N PHE A 64 2.66 -2.69 23.17
CA PHE A 64 2.95 -3.39 21.92
C PHE A 64 2.39 -4.82 21.95
N GLN A 65 1.44 -5.11 21.06
CA GLN A 65 0.89 -6.45 20.86
C GLN A 65 0.83 -6.77 19.36
N PRO A 66 1.40 -7.89 18.90
CA PRO A 66 1.21 -8.34 17.52
C PRO A 66 -0.21 -8.89 17.30
N GLU A 67 -0.76 -8.69 16.11
CA GLU A 67 -2.05 -9.28 15.72
C GLU A 67 -1.88 -10.79 15.55
N GLY A 68 -2.72 -11.58 16.22
CA GLY A 68 -2.63 -13.05 16.26
C GLY A 68 -3.34 -13.77 15.12
N ASP A 69 -4.20 -13.08 14.38
CA ASP A 69 -5.07 -13.68 13.36
C ASP A 69 -4.77 -13.13 11.96
N LEU A 70 -4.15 -13.96 11.12
CA LEU A 70 -3.83 -13.62 9.73
C LEU A 70 -5.08 -13.56 8.84
N GLU A 71 -6.10 -14.38 9.12
CA GLU A 71 -7.35 -14.38 8.36
C GLU A 71 -8.05 -13.04 8.51
N ARG A 72 -8.11 -12.50 9.73
CA ARG A 72 -8.67 -11.18 10.00
C ARG A 72 -8.00 -10.08 9.17
N LEU A 73 -6.68 -10.15 8.99
CA LEU A 73 -5.91 -9.12 8.29
C LEU A 73 -6.09 -9.14 6.77
N VAL A 74 -6.10 -10.33 6.18
CA VAL A 74 -5.99 -10.51 4.72
C VAL A 74 -7.33 -10.87 4.06
N ALA A 75 -8.23 -11.55 4.79
CA ALA A 75 -9.55 -11.89 4.27
C ALA A 75 -10.54 -10.74 4.48
N PRO A 76 -11.48 -10.52 3.54
CA PRO A 76 -12.42 -9.40 3.67
C PRO A 76 -13.25 -9.51 4.95
N SER A 77 -13.42 -8.41 5.70
CA SER A 77 -14.13 -8.40 6.99
C SER A 77 -15.60 -8.80 6.82
N HIS A 78 -16.22 -8.36 5.73
CA HIS A 78 -17.60 -8.69 5.34
C HIS A 78 -17.58 -9.42 3.99
N SER A 79 -17.30 -10.72 3.99
CA SER A 79 -17.42 -11.56 2.80
C SER A 79 -18.59 -12.53 2.92
N LEU A 80 -19.15 -12.92 1.77
CA LEU A 80 -20.20 -13.92 1.69
C LEU A 80 -19.72 -15.25 2.25
N ALA A 81 -18.48 -15.66 1.96
CA ALA A 81 -17.87 -16.87 2.52
C ALA A 81 -17.79 -16.86 4.06
N LYS A 82 -17.57 -15.71 4.71
CA LYS A 82 -17.59 -15.63 6.19
C LYS A 82 -19.00 -15.83 6.75
N ILE A 83 -20.02 -15.32 6.05
CA ILE A 83 -21.43 -15.52 6.39
C ILE A 83 -21.83 -16.97 6.17
N GLU A 84 -21.51 -17.55 5.01
CA GLU A 84 -21.71 -18.96 4.67
C GLU A 84 -21.05 -19.89 5.71
N ARG A 85 -19.82 -19.58 6.13
CA ARG A 85 -19.13 -20.29 7.22
C ARG A 85 -19.88 -20.21 8.54
N SER A 86 -20.33 -19.01 8.92
CA SER A 86 -21.06 -18.80 10.18
C SER A 86 -22.37 -19.59 10.17
N LEU A 87 -23.07 -19.61 9.04
CA LEU A 87 -24.31 -20.35 8.87
C LEU A 87 -24.05 -21.87 8.91
N ALA A 88 -23.06 -22.36 8.15
CA ALA A 88 -22.64 -23.76 8.17
C ALA A 88 -22.24 -24.22 9.58
N SER A 89 -21.52 -23.38 10.33
CA SER A 89 -21.10 -23.67 11.71
C SER A 89 -22.26 -23.63 12.70
N SER A 90 -23.27 -22.77 12.48
CA SER A 90 -24.48 -22.73 13.31
C SER A 90 -25.40 -23.93 13.08
N LEU A 91 -25.49 -24.40 11.83
CA LEU A 91 -26.31 -25.55 11.46
C LEU A 91 -25.65 -26.86 11.90
N PHE A 92 -24.37 -27.01 11.59
CA PHE A 92 -23.58 -28.19 11.89
C PHE A 92 -22.43 -27.83 12.84
N PRO A 93 -22.71 -27.65 14.15
CA PRO A 93 -21.69 -27.32 15.12
C PRO A 93 -20.67 -28.47 15.21
N LEU A 94 -19.39 -28.10 15.18
CA LEU A 94 -18.30 -29.06 15.25
C LEU A 94 -18.16 -29.57 16.69
N ASP A 95 -18.48 -30.84 16.92
CA ASP A 95 -18.04 -31.54 18.14
C ASP A 95 -16.57 -31.91 17.97
N GLN A 96 -15.67 -30.98 18.33
CA GLN A 96 -14.21 -31.06 18.14
C GLN A 96 -13.57 -32.28 18.84
N SER A 97 -14.34 -32.99 19.69
CA SER A 97 -13.95 -34.22 20.36
C SER A 97 -14.06 -35.48 19.49
N LYS A 98 -14.86 -35.47 18.41
CA LYS A 98 -15.27 -36.68 17.66
C LYS A 98 -14.86 -36.72 16.18
N SER A 99 -14.50 -35.60 15.56
CA SER A 99 -14.23 -35.57 14.11
C SER A 99 -12.83 -36.10 13.77
N GLN A 100 -12.76 -37.24 13.08
CA GLN A 100 -11.50 -37.89 12.66
C GLN A 100 -11.06 -37.54 11.22
N LEU A 101 -11.93 -36.94 10.40
CA LEU A 101 -11.71 -36.74 8.96
C LEU A 101 -11.74 -35.28 8.54
N TYR A 102 -10.88 -34.94 7.57
CA TYR A 102 -10.73 -33.60 6.97
C TYR A 102 -12.02 -33.03 6.36
N SER A 103 -12.90 -33.89 5.86
CA SER A 103 -14.16 -33.47 5.23
C SER A 103 -15.10 -32.77 6.19
N ASP A 104 -14.99 -33.04 7.49
CA ASP A 104 -15.93 -32.51 8.49
C ASP A 104 -15.64 -31.07 8.93
N LEU A 105 -14.49 -30.49 8.56
CA LEU A 105 -13.99 -29.26 9.18
C LEU A 105 -14.33 -27.99 8.39
N HIS A 106 -15.34 -27.24 8.85
CA HIS A 106 -15.64 -25.87 8.38
C HIS A 106 -14.54 -24.86 8.72
N THR A 107 -13.72 -25.21 9.72
CA THR A 107 -12.51 -24.50 10.14
C THR A 107 -11.39 -25.53 10.29
N PRO A 108 -10.21 -25.34 9.67
CA PRO A 108 -9.20 -26.40 9.58
C PRO A 108 -8.56 -26.82 10.93
N GLY A 109 -8.93 -26.21 12.06
CA GLY A 109 -8.34 -26.49 13.37
C GLY A 109 -6.82 -26.27 13.37
N ARG A 110 -6.14 -26.78 14.39
CA ARG A 110 -4.68 -26.84 14.40
C ARG A 110 -4.21 -28.11 13.69
N TYR A 111 -3.16 -27.99 12.87
CA TYR A 111 -2.64 -29.11 12.11
C TYR A 111 -1.16 -28.96 11.77
N GLY A 112 -0.51 -30.10 11.52
CA GLY A 112 0.80 -30.20 10.86
C GLY A 112 0.66 -30.92 9.53
N ARG A 113 1.20 -30.36 8.45
CA ARG A 113 1.26 -30.97 7.12
C ARG A 113 2.69 -31.16 6.69
N VAL A 114 2.93 -32.26 5.98
CA VAL A 114 4.20 -32.52 5.32
C VAL A 114 3.97 -33.03 3.91
N ILE A 115 4.71 -32.48 2.95
CA ILE A 115 4.82 -33.01 1.59
C ILE A 115 6.17 -33.71 1.50
N LEU A 116 6.15 -34.98 1.11
CA LEU A 116 7.35 -35.73 0.72
C LEU A 116 7.40 -35.78 -0.80
N LEU A 117 8.53 -35.35 -1.37
CA LEU A 117 8.76 -35.24 -2.80
C LEU A 117 9.97 -36.10 -3.18
N SER A 118 9.79 -36.97 -4.18
CA SER A 118 10.88 -37.79 -4.71
C SER A 118 11.84 -36.96 -5.59
N PRO A 119 13.11 -37.40 -5.75
CA PRO A 119 14.09 -36.76 -6.64
C PRO A 119 13.58 -36.70 -8.09
N PRO A 120 14.00 -35.73 -8.92
CA PRO A 120 13.54 -35.60 -10.32
C PRO A 120 13.72 -36.92 -11.11
N GLY A 121 12.65 -37.40 -11.73
CA GLY A 121 12.61 -38.70 -12.45
C GLY A 121 12.12 -39.90 -11.64
N ASP A 122 12.21 -39.86 -10.31
CA ASP A 122 11.85 -40.98 -9.43
C ASP A 122 10.35 -41.05 -9.02
N ASN A 123 9.91 -42.20 -8.50
CA ASN A 123 8.54 -42.49 -8.09
C ASN A 123 8.41 -42.61 -6.55
N ILE A 124 7.59 -41.74 -5.96
CA ILE A 124 7.39 -41.71 -4.49
C ILE A 124 6.78 -43.02 -3.96
N LEU A 125 6.06 -43.76 -4.79
CA LEU A 125 5.45 -45.05 -4.42
C LEU A 125 6.49 -46.15 -4.15
N LEU A 126 7.72 -45.98 -4.65
CA LEU A 126 8.82 -46.92 -4.39
C LEU A 126 9.59 -46.59 -3.10
N GLN A 127 9.42 -45.39 -2.57
CA GLN A 127 10.12 -44.89 -1.37
C GLN A 127 9.28 -45.08 -0.09
N ALA A 128 8.61 -46.22 0.03
CA ALA A 128 7.70 -46.52 1.15
C ALA A 128 8.38 -46.47 2.52
N GLU A 129 9.64 -46.90 2.62
CA GLU A 129 10.38 -46.91 3.89
C GLU A 129 10.58 -45.50 4.44
N GLY A 130 11.02 -44.54 3.61
CA GLY A 130 11.19 -43.15 4.03
C GLY A 130 9.88 -42.47 4.42
N ILE A 131 8.77 -42.82 3.75
CA ILE A 131 7.42 -42.36 4.12
C ILE A 131 7.02 -42.91 5.49
N LEU A 132 7.20 -44.21 5.71
CA LEU A 132 6.84 -44.88 6.96
C LEU A 132 7.71 -44.40 8.12
N GLN A 133 9.01 -44.20 7.91
CA GLN A 133 9.92 -43.66 8.91
C GLN A 133 9.54 -42.24 9.32
N THR A 134 9.26 -41.37 8.34
CA THR A 134 8.78 -40.00 8.62
C THR A 134 7.46 -40.04 9.39
N HIS A 135 6.53 -40.91 9.00
CA HIS A 135 5.25 -41.06 9.67
C HIS A 135 5.38 -41.58 11.10
N ARG A 136 6.19 -42.62 11.33
CA ARG A 136 6.49 -43.16 12.67
C ARG A 136 7.13 -42.10 13.56
N ALA A 137 8.12 -41.37 13.05
CA ALA A 137 8.79 -40.32 13.82
C ALA A 137 7.81 -39.23 14.30
N VAL A 138 6.79 -38.89 13.49
CA VAL A 138 5.75 -37.94 13.90
C VAL A 138 4.78 -38.54 14.93
N LEU A 139 4.39 -39.81 14.79
CA LEU A 139 3.50 -40.51 15.73
C LEU A 139 4.16 -40.81 17.08
N GLU A 140 5.47 -41.03 17.09
CA GLU A 140 6.27 -41.30 18.30
C GLU A 140 6.54 -40.04 19.14
N MET A 141 6.09 -38.86 18.70
CA MET A 141 6.03 -37.65 19.53
C MET A 141 5.02 -37.83 20.67
N LYS A 142 5.44 -38.58 21.71
CA LYS A 142 4.77 -38.86 23.00
C LYS A 142 3.24 -38.82 22.97
N ASP A 143 2.61 -39.85 22.37
CA ASP A 143 1.41 -40.50 22.94
C ASP A 143 0.90 -41.74 22.17
N GLY A 144 1.78 -42.51 21.52
CA GLY A 144 1.59 -43.95 21.28
C GLY A 144 0.32 -44.42 20.55
N ARG A 145 -0.41 -43.53 19.85
CA ARG A 145 -1.56 -43.90 19.03
C ARG A 145 -1.18 -43.87 17.56
N ASN A 146 -1.30 -45.02 16.90
CA ASN A 146 -1.05 -45.18 15.49
C ASN A 146 -2.33 -44.92 14.69
N GLY A 147 -2.26 -43.98 13.74
CA GLY A 147 -3.28 -43.74 12.73
C GLY A 147 -2.62 -43.32 11.43
N PHE A 148 -2.81 -44.11 10.37
CA PHE A 148 -2.32 -43.78 9.03
C PHE A 148 -3.25 -42.76 8.36
N ILE A 149 -2.77 -41.57 8.05
CA ILE A 149 -3.51 -40.51 7.35
C ILE A 149 -2.69 -39.98 6.17
N GLY A 150 -2.45 -40.83 5.18
CA GLY A 150 -2.07 -40.38 3.83
C GLY A 150 -3.34 -40.01 3.06
N HIS A 151 -3.46 -38.76 2.59
CA HIS A 151 -4.71 -38.29 1.96
C HIS A 151 -4.59 -38.00 0.46
N GLN A 152 -3.41 -37.66 -0.07
CA GLN A 152 -3.27 -37.19 -1.46
C GLN A 152 -1.91 -37.53 -2.09
N LEU A 153 -1.93 -37.85 -3.40
CA LEU A 153 -0.75 -38.10 -4.23
C LEU A 153 -0.54 -36.95 -5.23
N GLY A 154 0.63 -36.33 -5.22
CA GLY A 154 0.96 -35.24 -6.14
C GLY A 154 1.66 -35.73 -7.40
N GLY A 155 1.42 -35.05 -8.53
CA GLY A 155 2.08 -35.36 -9.81
C GLY A 155 1.80 -36.78 -10.32
N VAL A 156 0.55 -37.21 -10.20
CA VAL A 156 0.08 -38.55 -10.59
C VAL A 156 0.13 -38.72 -12.10
N VAL A 157 0.70 -39.83 -12.55
CA VAL A 157 0.61 -40.32 -13.92
C VAL A 157 -0.29 -41.55 -13.90
N GLU A 158 -1.38 -41.50 -14.66
CA GLU A 158 -2.31 -42.62 -14.79
C GLU A 158 -1.87 -43.57 -15.90
N VAL A 159 -2.31 -44.83 -15.82
CA VAL A 159 -2.13 -45.80 -16.90
C VAL A 159 -3.04 -45.40 -18.08
N PRO A 160 -2.50 -45.17 -19.29
CA PRO A 160 -3.31 -44.82 -20.45
C PRO A 160 -4.33 -45.92 -20.76
N ASN A 161 -5.56 -45.55 -21.11
CA ASN A 161 -6.66 -46.44 -21.54
C ASN A 161 -7.16 -47.47 -20.48
N SER A 162 -6.92 -47.24 -19.19
CA SER A 162 -7.54 -48.04 -18.13
C SER A 162 -8.98 -47.59 -17.87
N LYS A 163 -9.96 -48.51 -17.87
CA LYS A 163 -11.35 -48.22 -17.46
C LYS A 163 -11.43 -47.74 -15.99
N ASP A 164 -10.51 -48.18 -15.14
CA ASP A 164 -10.54 -47.93 -13.68
C ASP A 164 -9.53 -46.88 -13.17
N GLN A 165 -9.09 -45.90 -13.99
CA GLN A 165 -8.17 -44.81 -13.57
C GLN A 165 -7.04 -45.25 -12.61
N ARG A 166 -6.26 -46.26 -12.99
CA ARG A 166 -5.19 -46.80 -12.14
C ARG A 166 -3.98 -45.87 -12.14
N VAL A 167 -3.45 -45.59 -10.95
CA VAL A 167 -2.21 -44.82 -10.76
C VAL A 167 -1.01 -45.64 -11.20
N LYS A 168 -0.20 -45.11 -12.14
CA LYS A 168 1.05 -45.70 -12.61
C LYS A 168 2.24 -45.24 -11.77
N SER A 169 2.34 -43.94 -11.52
CA SER A 169 3.39 -43.35 -10.69
C SER A 169 2.90 -42.05 -10.05
N ALA A 170 3.54 -41.65 -8.95
CA ALA A 170 3.32 -40.36 -8.31
C ALA A 170 4.67 -39.73 -7.94
N ARG A 171 4.69 -38.40 -7.85
CA ARG A 171 5.89 -37.61 -7.57
C ARG A 171 5.97 -37.16 -6.11
N ALA A 172 4.82 -36.95 -5.49
CA ALA A 172 4.75 -36.45 -4.13
C ALA A 172 3.64 -37.15 -3.34
N ILE A 173 3.76 -37.15 -2.02
CA ILE A 173 2.69 -37.56 -1.11
C ILE A 173 2.51 -36.47 -0.05
N GLN A 174 1.25 -36.13 0.24
CA GLN A 174 0.91 -35.17 1.30
C GLN A 174 0.30 -35.93 2.49
N ILE A 175 0.84 -35.67 3.68
CA ILE A 175 0.39 -36.25 4.94
C ILE A 175 -0.06 -35.10 5.83
N THR A 176 -1.24 -35.22 6.43
CA THR A 176 -1.80 -34.21 7.35
C THR A 176 -2.09 -34.84 8.70
N TYR A 177 -1.62 -34.16 9.75
CA TYR A 177 -1.85 -34.50 11.16
C TYR A 177 -2.76 -33.44 11.77
N TYR A 178 -3.99 -33.81 12.09
CA TYR A 178 -4.94 -32.92 12.74
C TYR A 178 -4.79 -32.99 14.27
N LEU A 179 -4.85 -31.83 14.93
CA LEU A 179 -4.80 -31.73 16.37
C LEU A 179 -6.20 -31.44 16.92
N GLN A 180 -6.53 -32.05 18.05
CA GLN A 180 -7.74 -31.72 18.79
C GLN A 180 -7.57 -30.34 19.45
N THR A 181 -8.47 -29.42 19.16
CA THR A 181 -8.60 -28.15 19.87
C THR A 181 -9.83 -28.22 20.75
N TYR A 182 -9.73 -27.85 22.03
CA TYR A 182 -10.88 -27.77 22.96
C TYR A 182 -11.19 -26.32 23.35
N GLY A 183 -10.68 -25.33 22.60
CA GLY A 183 -10.95 -23.90 22.78
C GLY A 183 -10.38 -23.25 24.05
N SER A 184 -9.60 -23.97 24.87
CA SER A 184 -8.92 -23.37 26.03
C SER A 184 -7.55 -22.80 25.65
N ALA A 185 -7.21 -21.62 26.18
CA ALA A 185 -5.95 -20.92 25.88
C ALA A 185 -4.70 -21.77 26.22
N THR A 186 -4.79 -22.66 27.21
CA THR A 186 -3.70 -23.58 27.58
C THR A 186 -3.49 -24.67 26.53
N GLN A 187 -4.55 -25.22 25.97
CA GLN A 187 -4.49 -26.23 24.91
C GLN A 187 -3.99 -25.63 23.59
N ASP A 188 -4.37 -24.37 23.30
CA ASP A 188 -3.81 -23.65 22.17
C ASP A 188 -2.29 -23.47 22.29
N LEU A 189 -1.79 -23.15 23.49
CA LEU A 189 -0.35 -23.08 23.72
C LEU A 189 0.34 -24.44 23.55
N ILE A 190 -0.31 -25.54 23.95
CA ILE A 190 0.21 -26.91 23.76
C ILE A 190 0.25 -27.26 22.28
N GLY A 191 -0.82 -26.97 21.53
CA GLY A 191 -0.88 -27.17 20.08
C GLY A 191 0.23 -26.39 19.37
N GLU A 192 0.48 -25.14 19.79
CA GLU A 192 1.56 -24.32 19.22
C GLU A 192 2.94 -24.92 19.49
N LYS A 193 3.17 -25.43 20.70
CA LYS A 193 4.43 -26.13 21.04
C LYS A 193 4.60 -27.39 20.19
N TRP A 194 3.55 -28.19 20.00
CA TRP A 194 3.60 -29.37 19.15
C TRP A 194 3.91 -28.99 17.69
N GLU A 195 3.24 -27.96 17.14
CA GLU A 195 3.49 -27.47 15.78
C GLU A 195 4.95 -27.02 15.59
N ASN A 196 5.53 -26.36 16.59
CA ASN A 196 6.93 -25.94 16.57
C ASN A 196 7.89 -27.13 16.59
N GLU A 197 7.66 -28.13 17.43
CA GLU A 197 8.48 -29.36 17.47
C GLU A 197 8.31 -30.19 16.20
N PHE A 198 7.10 -30.29 15.66
CA PHE A 198 6.83 -30.93 14.36
C PHE A 198 7.66 -30.32 13.24
N CYS A 199 7.67 -28.99 13.10
CA CYS A 199 8.49 -28.31 12.08
C CYS A 199 10.00 -28.57 12.28
N LYS A 200 10.49 -28.61 13.53
CA LYS A 200 11.90 -28.93 13.83
C LYS A 200 12.24 -30.37 13.47
N LEU A 201 11.36 -31.31 13.79
CA LEU A 201 11.51 -32.73 13.48
C LEU A 201 11.59 -32.95 11.97
N VAL A 202 10.65 -32.40 11.19
CA VAL A 202 10.66 -32.56 9.72
C VAL A 202 11.94 -31.97 9.11
N ARG A 203 12.42 -30.84 9.63
CA ARG A 203 13.69 -30.27 9.17
C ARG A 203 14.89 -31.16 9.51
N LYS A 204 14.92 -31.77 10.69
CA LYS A 204 15.95 -32.75 11.05
C LYS A 204 15.90 -33.98 10.14
N LEU A 205 14.71 -34.51 9.87
CA LEU A 205 14.53 -35.64 8.95
C LEU A 205 14.97 -35.31 7.51
N GLN A 206 14.80 -34.07 7.07
CA GLN A 206 15.31 -33.59 5.78
C GLN A 206 16.84 -33.60 5.71
N GLU A 207 17.53 -33.30 6.83
CA GLU A 207 18.99 -33.35 6.89
C GLU A 207 19.51 -34.80 6.92
N GLU A 208 18.75 -35.72 7.54
CA GLU A 208 19.08 -37.14 7.64
C GLU A 208 18.79 -37.92 6.35
N HIS A 209 17.75 -37.56 5.59
CA HIS A 209 17.35 -38.24 4.35
C HIS A 209 17.65 -37.38 3.12
N GLN A 210 18.74 -37.66 2.41
CA GLN A 210 19.06 -36.97 1.16
C GLN A 210 18.20 -37.44 -0.03
N ASP A 211 17.60 -38.63 0.05
CA ASP A 211 16.80 -39.23 -1.02
C ASP A 211 15.38 -38.66 -1.13
N LEU A 212 14.94 -37.87 -0.15
CA LEU A 212 13.59 -37.32 -0.05
C LEU A 212 13.62 -35.82 0.27
N HIS A 213 12.82 -35.03 -0.46
CA HIS A 213 12.58 -33.64 -0.12
C HIS A 213 11.29 -33.50 0.71
N LEU A 214 11.42 -33.12 1.97
CA LEU A 214 10.34 -32.88 2.92
C LEU A 214 10.07 -31.37 3.08
N TYR A 215 8.81 -31.00 2.87
CA TYR A 215 8.31 -29.64 3.10
C TYR A 215 7.25 -29.68 4.18
N SER A 216 7.39 -28.90 5.26
CA SER A 216 6.40 -28.83 6.34
C SER A 216 5.62 -27.52 6.33
N LEU A 217 4.35 -27.60 6.75
CA LEU A 217 3.49 -26.46 7.01
C LEU A 217 2.64 -26.76 8.25
N ALA A 218 2.73 -25.94 9.29
CA ALA A 218 1.80 -26.00 10.42
C ALA A 218 0.78 -24.85 10.34
N SER A 219 -0.36 -24.98 11.02
CA SER A 219 -1.41 -23.94 11.08
C SER A 219 -0.85 -22.56 11.47
N PHE A 220 0.06 -22.49 12.44
CA PHE A 220 0.69 -21.26 12.90
C PHE A 220 1.86 -20.78 12.03
N SER A 221 2.38 -21.62 11.11
CA SER A 221 3.58 -21.29 10.33
C SER A 221 3.38 -20.07 9.43
N LEU A 222 2.21 -19.93 8.80
CA LEU A 222 1.87 -18.77 7.97
C LEU A 222 1.92 -17.46 8.77
N TRP A 223 1.33 -17.46 9.96
CA TRP A 223 1.33 -16.31 10.86
C TRP A 223 2.76 -15.95 11.30
N ARG A 224 3.56 -16.96 11.66
CA ARG A 224 4.96 -16.80 12.09
C ARG A 224 5.81 -16.21 10.97
N ASP A 225 5.67 -16.72 9.76
CA ASP A 225 6.44 -16.28 8.59
C ASP A 225 6.03 -14.87 8.13
N PHE A 226 4.77 -14.49 8.32
CA PHE A 226 4.32 -13.11 8.12
C PHE A 226 5.02 -12.13 9.08
N HIS A 227 5.09 -12.45 10.38
CA HIS A 227 5.77 -11.61 11.38
C HIS A 227 7.30 -11.64 11.26
N LYS A 228 7.87 -12.74 10.74
CA LYS A 228 9.31 -12.88 10.49
C LYS A 228 9.83 -11.77 9.57
N THR A 229 9.02 -11.29 8.63
CA THR A 229 9.36 -10.14 7.75
C THR A 229 9.79 -8.91 8.55
N SER A 230 9.03 -8.49 9.55
CA SER A 230 9.36 -7.31 10.36
C SER A 230 10.61 -7.50 11.21
N ILE A 231 10.88 -8.72 11.67
CA ILE A 231 12.10 -9.05 12.42
C ILE A 231 13.32 -8.94 11.52
N LEU A 232 13.25 -9.52 10.31
CA LEU A 232 14.33 -9.47 9.31
C LEU A 232 14.60 -8.03 8.82
N ALA A 233 13.55 -7.21 8.73
CA ALA A 233 13.68 -5.82 8.29
C ALA A 233 14.32 -4.89 9.32
N ARG A 234 14.32 -5.25 10.62
CA ARG A 234 14.74 -4.35 11.72
C ARG A 234 16.10 -3.69 11.48
N SER A 235 17.14 -4.47 11.18
CA SER A 235 18.48 -3.93 10.97
C SER A 235 18.57 -3.08 9.70
N LYS A 236 17.85 -3.47 8.64
CA LYS A 236 17.82 -2.76 7.35
C LYS A 236 17.08 -1.43 7.44
N VAL A 237 16.01 -1.35 8.24
CA VAL A 237 15.29 -0.09 8.52
C VAL A 237 16.20 0.89 9.29
N LEU A 238 17.04 0.41 10.21
CA LEU A 238 18.02 1.28 10.89
C LEU A 238 19.07 1.81 9.91
N VAL A 239 19.57 0.98 8.99
CA VAL A 239 20.48 1.43 7.92
C VAL A 239 19.80 2.48 7.03
N SER A 240 18.53 2.27 6.68
CA SER A 240 17.73 3.24 5.93
C SER A 240 17.65 4.59 6.63
N LEU A 241 17.34 4.59 7.92
CA LEU A 241 17.31 5.81 8.73
C LEU A 241 18.66 6.55 8.71
N VAL A 242 19.77 5.82 8.89
CA VAL A 242 21.12 6.42 8.84
C VAL A 242 21.38 7.05 7.47
N LEU A 243 21.07 6.33 6.38
CA LEU A 243 21.27 6.84 5.02
C LEU A 243 20.46 8.11 4.73
N ILE A 244 19.23 8.19 5.25
CA ILE A 244 18.37 9.36 5.07
C ILE A 244 18.88 10.53 5.90
N LEU A 245 19.32 10.30 7.14
CA LEU A 245 19.96 11.32 7.98
C LEU A 245 21.24 11.87 7.32
N THR A 246 22.09 11.00 6.77
CA THR A 246 23.31 11.43 6.04
C THR A 246 22.96 12.19 4.77
N THR A 247 21.95 11.75 4.02
CA THR A 247 21.54 12.44 2.78
C THR A 247 20.92 13.81 3.09
N ALA A 248 20.09 13.91 4.13
CA ALA A 248 19.47 15.17 4.53
C ALA A 248 20.50 16.19 5.06
N THR A 249 21.50 15.74 5.82
CA THR A 249 22.59 16.59 6.32
C THR A 249 23.49 17.10 5.19
N LEU A 250 23.92 16.20 4.29
CA LEU A 250 24.75 16.56 3.14
C LEU A 250 24.00 17.48 2.18
N SER A 251 22.74 17.17 1.85
CA SER A 251 21.95 17.98 0.92
C SER A 251 21.53 19.35 1.49
N SER A 252 21.50 19.50 2.81
CA SER A 252 21.23 20.78 3.49
C SER A 252 22.50 21.62 3.74
N SER A 253 23.66 21.08 3.43
CA SER A 253 24.95 21.77 3.57
C SER A 253 25.21 22.71 2.39
N MET A 254 25.91 23.82 2.65
CA MET A 254 26.32 24.78 1.62
C MET A 254 27.82 25.06 1.74
N LYS A 255 28.41 25.68 0.71
CA LYS A 255 29.83 26.07 0.71
C LYS A 255 30.15 27.12 1.78
N ASP A 256 29.21 28.02 2.08
CA ASP A 256 29.40 29.10 3.05
C ASP A 256 29.20 28.61 4.49
N CYS A 257 30.12 28.98 5.39
CA CYS A 257 30.09 28.51 6.79
C CYS A 257 28.92 29.07 7.62
N LEU A 258 28.40 30.25 7.23
CA LEU A 258 27.28 30.95 7.88
C LEU A 258 25.92 30.43 7.40
N ARG A 259 25.80 30.16 6.10
CA ARG A 259 24.52 29.81 5.47
C ARG A 259 24.30 28.32 5.36
N SER A 260 25.35 27.49 5.49
CA SER A 260 25.23 26.03 5.56
C SER A 260 24.28 25.64 6.70
N LYS A 261 23.37 24.67 6.50
CA LYS A 261 22.38 24.26 7.52
C LYS A 261 22.34 22.73 7.73
N PRO A 262 23.47 22.06 8.03
CA PRO A 262 23.52 20.60 8.16
C PRO A 262 22.64 20.09 9.30
N PHE A 263 22.65 20.76 10.46
CA PHE A 263 21.83 20.37 11.61
C PHE A 263 20.33 20.52 11.35
N LEU A 264 19.89 21.47 10.51
CA LEU A 264 18.47 21.56 10.15
C LEU A 264 18.03 20.37 9.29
N GLY A 265 18.89 19.87 8.39
CA GLY A 265 18.63 18.62 7.67
C GLY A 265 18.45 17.43 8.61
N LEU A 266 19.36 17.29 9.60
CA LEU A 266 19.29 16.25 10.63
C LEU A 266 18.02 16.37 11.48
N LEU A 267 17.79 17.55 12.06
CA LEU A 267 16.65 17.82 12.94
C LEU A 267 15.32 17.72 12.19
N GLY A 268 15.31 18.02 10.89
CA GLY A 268 14.14 17.82 10.03
C GLY A 268 13.74 16.36 9.93
N VAL A 269 14.67 15.46 9.60
CA VAL A 269 14.38 14.01 9.58
C VAL A 269 14.01 13.50 10.98
N LEU A 270 14.72 13.96 12.02
CA LEU A 270 14.40 13.61 13.41
C LEU A 270 12.97 14.03 13.78
N THR A 271 12.51 15.20 13.33
CA THR A 271 11.13 15.70 13.53
C THR A 271 10.10 14.71 13.01
N VAL A 272 10.36 14.14 11.83
CA VAL A 272 9.48 13.13 11.23
C VAL A 272 9.54 11.82 12.01
N CYS A 273 10.72 11.42 12.49
CA CYS A 273 10.83 10.21 13.33
C CYS A 273 10.06 10.33 14.65
N ILE A 274 10.20 11.46 15.36
CA ILE A 274 9.51 11.66 16.63
C ILE A 274 7.98 11.77 16.44
N SER A 275 7.51 12.31 15.31
CA SER A 275 6.07 12.36 15.01
C SER A 275 5.48 10.96 14.76
N ILE A 276 6.23 10.09 14.05
CA ILE A 276 5.86 8.69 13.84
C ILE A 276 5.84 7.91 15.16
N VAL A 277 6.81 8.14 16.06
CA VAL A 277 6.82 7.50 17.39
C VAL A 277 5.60 7.91 18.21
N THR A 278 5.23 9.21 18.18
CA THR A 278 4.00 9.68 18.81
C THR A 278 2.75 9.03 18.19
N ALA A 279 2.70 8.91 16.86
CA ALA A 279 1.58 8.28 16.15
C ALA A 279 1.43 6.80 16.51
N ALA A 280 2.54 6.07 16.55
CA ALA A 280 2.56 4.68 17.01
C ALA A 280 2.09 4.55 18.46
N GLY A 281 2.48 5.47 19.34
CA GLY A 281 2.00 5.51 20.72
C GLY A 281 0.50 5.70 20.84
N ILE A 282 -0.09 6.61 20.05
CA ILE A 282 -1.55 6.78 20.00
C ILE A 282 -2.22 5.50 19.50
N PHE A 283 -1.68 4.90 18.43
CA PHE A 283 -2.20 3.66 17.85
C PHE A 283 -2.27 2.50 18.86
N PHE A 284 -1.22 2.29 19.66
CA PHE A 284 -1.22 1.24 20.69
C PHE A 284 -2.06 1.58 21.94
N ILE A 285 -2.37 2.86 22.18
CA ILE A 285 -3.31 3.25 23.25
C ILE A 285 -4.76 2.93 22.86
N THR A 286 -5.09 3.06 21.58
CA THR A 286 -6.41 2.71 21.03
C THR A 286 -6.59 1.21 20.76
N ASP A 287 -5.86 0.36 21.48
CA ASP A 287 -5.83 -1.11 21.33
C ASP A 287 -5.52 -1.61 19.91
N GLY A 288 -4.77 -0.80 19.14
CA GLY A 288 -4.26 -1.19 17.83
C GLY A 288 -3.19 -2.28 17.96
N LYS A 289 -3.30 -3.33 17.14
CA LYS A 289 -2.32 -4.41 17.11
C LYS A 289 -1.35 -4.28 15.94
N TYR A 290 -0.09 -4.61 16.19
CA TYR A 290 0.97 -4.55 15.19
C TYR A 290 0.82 -5.68 14.17
N ASN A 291 1.01 -5.36 12.90
CA ASN A 291 1.09 -6.34 11.81
C ASN A 291 2.24 -5.94 10.86
N SER A 292 2.72 -6.86 10.02
CA SER A 292 3.87 -6.62 9.15
C SER A 292 3.60 -5.63 8.01
N THR A 293 2.34 -5.34 7.64
CA THR A 293 2.06 -4.31 6.62
C THR A 293 2.38 -2.91 7.12
N LEU A 294 2.32 -2.68 8.44
CA LEU A 294 2.72 -1.42 9.09
C LEU A 294 4.21 -1.09 8.92
N LEU A 295 5.03 -2.05 8.47
CA LEU A 295 6.45 -1.81 8.13
C LEU A 295 6.60 -0.70 7.07
N GLY A 296 5.58 -0.48 6.23
CA GLY A 296 5.59 0.58 5.23
C GLY A 296 5.43 2.00 5.79
N ILE A 297 4.77 2.17 6.95
CA ILE A 297 4.40 3.49 7.49
C ILE A 297 5.59 4.44 7.61
N PRO A 298 6.76 4.05 8.17
CA PRO A 298 7.89 4.94 8.28
C PRO A 298 8.35 5.49 6.93
N PHE A 299 8.32 4.70 5.85
CA PHE A 299 8.74 5.15 4.53
C PHE A 299 7.76 6.14 3.90
N PHE A 300 6.46 5.86 4.03
CA PHE A 300 5.40 6.74 3.51
C PHE A 300 5.36 8.06 4.26
N ALA A 301 5.42 8.00 5.60
CA ALA A 301 5.45 9.17 6.46
C ALA A 301 6.74 9.99 6.25
N MET A 302 7.88 9.32 6.02
CA MET A 302 9.13 10.01 5.75
C MET A 302 9.09 10.77 4.43
N GLY A 303 8.59 10.17 3.33
CA GLY A 303 8.50 10.88 2.04
C GLY A 303 7.61 12.13 2.07
N HIS A 304 6.46 12.09 2.76
CA HIS A 304 5.62 13.27 2.97
C HIS A 304 6.22 14.26 3.99
N GLY A 305 6.87 13.76 5.05
CA GLY A 305 7.41 14.61 6.11
C GLY A 305 8.66 15.37 5.70
N THR A 306 9.59 14.72 5.00
CA THR A 306 10.81 15.38 4.51
C THR A 306 10.50 16.43 3.45
N LYS A 307 9.39 16.30 2.70
CA LYS A 307 8.91 17.36 1.81
C LYS A 307 8.69 18.67 2.57
N GLY A 308 7.98 18.62 3.70
CA GLY A 308 7.71 19.80 4.53
C GLY A 308 9.00 20.45 5.05
N VAL A 309 9.96 19.63 5.47
CA VAL A 309 11.30 20.07 5.90
C VAL A 309 12.04 20.80 4.76
N PHE A 310 12.19 20.16 3.60
CA PHE A 310 13.00 20.69 2.51
C PHE A 310 12.35 21.90 1.83
N GLU A 311 11.02 21.91 1.67
CA GLU A 311 10.31 23.09 1.16
C GLU A 311 10.42 24.28 2.12
N LEU A 312 10.29 24.07 3.44
CA LEU A 312 10.41 25.16 4.40
C LEU A 312 11.85 25.68 4.49
N LEU A 313 12.84 24.79 4.38
CA LEU A 313 14.25 25.16 4.29
C LEU A 313 14.56 25.94 2.98
N SER A 314 14.00 25.50 1.86
CA SER A 314 14.08 26.21 0.58
C SER A 314 13.43 27.60 0.67
N GLY A 315 12.24 27.69 1.26
CA GLY A 315 11.55 28.95 1.55
C GLY A 315 12.37 29.90 2.41
N TRP A 316 12.95 29.39 3.51
CA TRP A 316 13.86 30.17 4.37
C TRP A 316 15.03 30.77 3.59
N ARG A 317 15.69 29.96 2.74
CA ARG A 317 16.85 30.41 1.96
C ARG A 317 16.50 31.46 0.88
N ARG A 318 15.22 31.59 0.50
CA ARG A 318 14.72 32.63 -0.42
C ARG A 318 14.35 33.94 0.29
N THR A 319 14.25 33.95 1.62
CA THR A 319 13.95 35.17 2.38
C THR A 319 15.11 36.17 2.33
N ARG A 320 14.80 37.46 2.50
CA ARG A 320 15.82 38.52 2.50
C ARG A 320 16.66 38.45 3.77
N GLU A 321 17.98 38.37 3.63
CA GLU A 321 18.92 38.23 4.76
C GLU A 321 18.90 39.44 5.71
N ASN A 322 18.55 40.63 5.20
CA ASN A 322 18.54 41.88 5.97
C ASN A 322 17.39 41.97 6.98
N LEU A 323 16.39 41.10 6.88
CA LEU A 323 15.25 41.08 7.78
C LEU A 323 15.59 40.36 9.10
N PRO A 324 15.01 40.77 10.24
CA PRO A 324 15.21 40.06 11.50
C PRO A 324 14.69 38.62 11.39
N PHE A 325 15.33 37.69 12.11
CA PHE A 325 15.02 36.25 11.99
C PHE A 325 13.53 35.93 12.18
N LYS A 326 12.81 36.67 13.02
CA LYS A 326 11.37 36.48 13.30
C LYS A 326 10.51 36.72 12.05
N ASP A 327 10.81 37.80 11.32
CA ASP A 327 10.06 38.17 10.12
C ASP A 327 10.42 37.23 8.96
N ARG A 328 11.69 36.81 8.87
CA ARG A 328 12.11 35.78 7.91
C ARG A 328 11.37 34.45 8.12
N VAL A 329 11.21 33.99 9.36
CA VAL A 329 10.43 32.76 9.65
C VAL A 329 8.96 32.96 9.26
N ALA A 330 8.38 34.11 9.58
CA ALA A 330 7.01 34.43 9.23
C ALA A 330 6.76 34.47 7.71
N ASP A 331 7.70 35.04 6.95
CA ASP A 331 7.66 35.07 5.49
C ASP A 331 7.77 33.66 4.89
N ALA A 332 8.73 32.85 5.37
CA ALA A 332 8.88 31.46 4.95
C ALA A 332 7.61 30.63 5.22
N TYR A 333 6.97 30.82 6.37
CA TYR A 333 5.70 30.16 6.70
C TYR A 333 4.58 30.60 5.78
N SER A 334 4.46 31.91 5.54
CA SER A 334 3.38 32.48 4.72
C SER A 334 3.39 31.96 3.28
N ASP A 335 4.56 31.56 2.78
CA ASP A 335 4.73 31.04 1.43
C ASP A 335 4.59 29.51 1.37
N VAL A 336 5.30 28.79 2.25
CA VAL A 336 5.42 27.32 2.17
C VAL A 336 4.27 26.59 2.88
N MET A 337 3.88 27.04 4.07
CA MET A 337 2.93 26.29 4.90
C MET A 337 1.52 26.22 4.30
N VAL A 338 1.14 27.21 3.47
CA VAL A 338 -0.14 27.17 2.74
C VAL A 338 -0.21 25.94 1.84
N THR A 339 0.82 25.73 1.02
CA THR A 339 0.90 24.59 0.10
C THR A 339 1.03 23.27 0.86
N TYR A 340 1.82 23.24 1.93
CA TYR A 340 1.99 22.04 2.75
C TYR A 340 0.71 21.62 3.49
N THR A 341 -0.09 22.58 3.97
CA THR A 341 -1.39 22.32 4.60
C THR A 341 -2.36 21.68 3.60
N MET A 342 -2.38 22.20 2.38
CA MET A 342 -3.25 21.66 1.32
C MET A 342 -2.91 20.22 0.98
N THR A 343 -1.61 19.93 0.82
CA THR A 343 -1.20 18.57 0.50
C THR A 343 -1.42 17.63 1.67
N SER A 344 -1.07 18.03 2.90
CA SER A 344 -1.34 17.23 4.11
C SER A 344 -2.84 16.91 4.27
N SER A 345 -3.72 17.85 3.92
CA SER A 345 -5.17 17.64 3.95
C SER A 345 -5.60 16.60 2.92
N LEU A 346 -5.01 16.61 1.72
CA LEU A 346 -5.29 15.62 0.69
C LEU A 346 -4.86 14.21 1.12
N TYR A 347 -3.66 14.08 1.72
CA TYR A 347 -3.21 12.83 2.32
C TYR A 347 -4.19 12.34 3.38
N PHE A 348 -4.64 13.23 4.27
CA PHE A 348 -5.63 12.88 5.29
C PHE A 348 -6.94 12.36 4.70
N ILE A 349 -7.43 12.97 3.62
CA ILE A 349 -8.70 12.54 3.01
C ILE A 349 -8.52 11.23 2.23
N THR A 350 -7.46 11.09 1.43
CA THR A 350 -7.23 9.88 0.62
C THR A 350 -6.94 8.65 1.48
N PHE A 351 -6.06 8.76 2.49
CA PHE A 351 -5.89 7.69 3.48
C PHE A 351 -7.13 7.55 4.37
N GLY A 352 -7.85 8.62 4.68
CA GLY A 352 -9.12 8.56 5.42
C GLY A 352 -10.19 7.76 4.67
N MET A 353 -10.21 7.84 3.35
CA MET A 353 -11.05 7.00 2.50
C MET A 353 -10.60 5.53 2.52
N GLY A 354 -9.29 5.25 2.52
CA GLY A 354 -8.78 3.89 2.70
C GLY A 354 -9.00 3.31 4.11
N ALA A 355 -9.19 4.17 5.10
CA ALA A 355 -9.58 3.81 6.47
C ALA A 355 -11.10 3.58 6.62
N SER A 356 -11.88 3.90 5.58
CA SER A 356 -13.33 3.80 5.57
C SER A 356 -13.82 2.34 5.66
N PRO A 357 -15.03 2.10 6.21
CA PRO A 357 -15.67 0.79 6.17
C PRO A 357 -15.85 0.21 4.75
N PHE A 358 -15.82 1.05 3.70
CA PHE A 358 -15.92 0.60 2.31
C PHE A 358 -14.72 -0.23 1.83
N THR A 359 -13.54 -0.05 2.44
CA THR A 359 -12.40 -0.92 2.16
C THR A 359 -12.63 -2.25 2.85
N ASN A 360 -12.77 -3.38 2.16
CA ASN A 360 -13.14 -4.64 2.83
C ASN A 360 -11.94 -5.35 3.51
N ILE A 361 -10.70 -4.89 3.29
CA ILE A 361 -9.47 -5.51 3.82
C ILE A 361 -9.02 -4.81 5.10
N GLU A 362 -8.96 -5.54 6.21
CA GLU A 362 -8.63 -4.98 7.53
C GLU A 362 -7.19 -4.46 7.61
N ALA A 363 -6.21 -5.18 7.04
CA ALA A 363 -4.82 -4.72 7.01
C ALA A 363 -4.64 -3.34 6.35
N VAL A 364 -5.43 -3.07 5.30
CA VAL A 364 -5.43 -1.77 4.60
C VAL A 364 -6.08 -0.69 5.48
N LYS A 365 -7.22 -0.99 6.13
CA LYS A 365 -7.88 -0.05 7.04
C LYS A 365 -6.96 0.39 8.18
N VAL A 366 -6.36 -0.58 8.87
CA VAL A 366 -5.49 -0.34 10.02
C VAL A 366 -4.26 0.48 9.61
N PHE A 367 -3.67 0.16 8.46
CA PHE A 367 -2.57 0.95 7.89
C PHE A 367 -3.00 2.39 7.61
N CYS A 368 -4.13 2.58 6.91
CA CYS A 368 -4.66 3.89 6.55
C CYS A 368 -5.02 4.74 7.78
N GLN A 369 -5.62 4.15 8.81
CA GLN A 369 -5.93 4.82 10.08
C GLN A 369 -4.65 5.34 10.75
N ASN A 370 -3.61 4.50 10.84
CA ASN A 370 -2.33 4.88 11.43
C ASN A 370 -1.61 5.94 10.57
N MET A 371 -1.70 5.85 9.25
CA MET A 371 -1.21 6.89 8.34
C MET A 371 -1.91 8.23 8.57
N CYS A 372 -3.25 8.28 8.70
CA CYS A 372 -3.97 9.52 8.98
C CYS A 372 -3.47 10.21 10.27
N VAL A 373 -3.28 9.43 11.34
CA VAL A 373 -2.72 9.94 12.61
C VAL A 373 -1.28 10.43 12.41
N SER A 374 -0.46 9.65 11.68
CA SER A 374 0.92 10.01 11.37
C SER A 374 1.04 11.29 10.56
N ILE A 375 0.20 11.48 9.53
CA ILE A 375 0.16 12.67 8.68
C ILE A 375 -0.25 13.90 9.51
N LEU A 376 -1.29 13.76 10.33
CA LEU A 376 -1.78 14.83 11.20
C LEU A 376 -0.69 15.29 12.18
N LEU A 377 -0.08 14.35 12.91
CA LEU A 377 0.99 14.64 13.86
C LEU A 377 2.22 15.19 13.16
N ASN A 378 2.59 14.65 12.01
CA ASN A 378 3.71 15.16 11.24
C ASN A 378 3.48 16.61 10.80
N TYR A 379 2.27 16.96 10.34
CA TYR A 379 1.91 18.35 10.05
C TYR A 379 2.11 19.26 11.28
N PHE A 380 1.61 18.85 12.44
CA PHE A 380 1.80 19.59 13.69
C PHE A 380 3.27 19.76 14.06
N TYR A 381 4.08 18.71 13.92
CA TYR A 381 5.48 18.70 14.32
C TYR A 381 6.37 19.51 13.38
N ILE A 382 6.05 19.55 12.08
CA ILE A 382 6.79 20.37 11.12
C ILE A 382 6.65 21.87 11.43
N PHE A 383 5.43 22.38 11.68
CA PHE A 383 5.30 23.81 11.99
C PHE A 383 5.70 24.16 13.42
N SER A 384 5.69 23.22 14.37
CA SER A 384 6.06 23.47 15.77
C SER A 384 7.53 23.15 16.06
N PHE A 385 7.89 21.87 16.13
CA PHE A 385 9.24 21.42 16.50
C PHE A 385 10.28 21.85 15.46
N PHE A 386 10.08 21.51 14.18
CA PHE A 386 11.03 21.92 13.12
C PHE A 386 11.02 23.44 12.91
N GLY A 387 9.84 24.06 13.01
CA GLY A 387 9.69 25.51 13.08
C GLY A 387 10.57 26.19 14.12
N SER A 388 10.59 25.64 15.33
CA SER A 388 11.41 26.15 16.44
C SER A 388 12.90 25.96 16.15
N CYS A 389 13.30 24.81 15.58
CA CYS A 389 14.66 24.59 15.12
C CYS A 389 15.09 25.63 14.07
N LEU A 390 14.20 26.00 13.15
CA LEU A 390 14.44 27.05 12.15
C LEU A 390 14.64 28.42 12.81
N VAL A 391 13.86 28.76 13.84
CA VAL A 391 14.02 29.99 14.62
C VAL A 391 15.40 30.06 15.27
N PHE A 392 15.86 28.99 15.94
CA PHE A 392 17.20 28.95 16.54
C PHE A 392 18.31 29.05 15.49
N ALA A 393 18.15 28.35 14.36
CA ALA A 393 19.11 28.46 13.25
C ALA A 393 19.15 29.87 12.64
N GLY A 394 18.04 30.60 12.65
CA GLY A 394 17.96 32.00 12.24
C GLY A 394 18.64 32.95 13.25
N GLN A 395 18.51 32.67 14.56
CA GLN A 395 19.21 33.43 15.61
C GLN A 395 20.74 33.25 15.50
N LEU A 396 21.22 32.03 15.24
CA LEU A 396 22.64 31.75 15.01
C LEU A 396 23.17 32.49 13.77
N GLU A 397 22.39 32.50 12.68
CA GLU A 397 22.73 33.21 11.45
C GLU A 397 22.82 34.72 11.67
N GLN A 398 21.81 35.32 12.34
CA GLN A 398 21.80 36.76 12.61
C GLN A 398 22.95 37.20 13.53
N ASN A 399 23.38 36.34 14.46
CA ASN A 399 24.49 36.61 15.36
C ASN A 399 25.86 36.21 14.78
N ARG A 400 25.93 35.79 13.52
CA ARG A 400 27.14 35.34 12.79
C ARG A 400 27.90 34.23 13.51
N TYR A 401 27.18 33.18 13.92
CA TYR A 401 27.79 31.93 14.37
C TYR A 401 28.03 30.98 13.19
N HIS A 402 29.10 30.20 13.28
CA HIS A 402 29.42 29.14 12.34
C HIS A 402 28.40 28.00 12.46
N SER A 403 27.86 27.52 11.35
CA SER A 403 26.73 26.57 11.36
C SER A 403 27.04 25.16 11.86
N ILE A 404 28.29 24.70 11.77
CA ILE A 404 28.74 23.39 12.31
C ILE A 404 29.30 23.51 13.72
N PHE A 405 30.30 24.37 13.93
CA PHE A 405 30.99 24.48 15.22
C PHE A 405 30.27 25.37 16.25
N CYS A 406 29.22 26.09 15.85
CA CYS A 406 28.47 27.02 16.72
C CYS A 406 29.37 28.06 17.42
N CYS A 407 30.53 28.37 16.84
CA CYS A 407 31.45 29.40 17.32
C CYS A 407 31.24 30.71 16.54
N LYS A 408 31.52 31.86 17.17
CA LYS A 408 31.35 33.16 16.51
C LYS A 408 32.37 33.29 15.37
N ILE A 409 31.90 33.69 14.19
CA ILE A 409 32.76 33.89 13.02
C ILE A 409 33.66 35.11 13.28
N PRO A 410 35.00 34.98 13.15
CA PRO A 410 35.93 36.10 13.32
C PRO A 410 35.72 37.20 12.28
N SER A 411 36.22 38.41 12.55
CA SER A 411 36.22 39.49 11.56
C SER A 411 37.05 39.14 10.32
N ALA A 412 36.70 39.70 9.17
CA ALA A 412 37.41 39.47 7.91
C ALA A 412 38.92 39.78 8.03
N GLU A 413 39.28 40.87 8.71
CA GLU A 413 40.67 41.25 8.97
C GLU A 413 41.46 40.21 9.77
N TYR A 414 40.80 39.47 10.66
CA TYR A 414 41.43 38.38 11.41
C TYR A 414 41.60 37.13 10.56
N LEU A 415 40.66 36.86 9.65
CA LEU A 415 40.69 35.73 8.73
C LEU A 415 41.84 35.88 7.72
N ASP A 416 42.09 37.07 7.20
CA ASP A 416 43.17 37.34 6.24
C ASP A 416 44.56 36.99 6.78
N ARG A 417 44.75 36.99 8.10
CA ARG A 417 46.02 36.67 8.78
C ARG A 417 46.22 35.18 9.07
N LYS A 418 45.24 34.33 8.75
CA LYS A 418 45.25 32.89 9.09
C LYS A 418 45.61 32.03 7.88
N PRO A 419 46.06 30.77 8.09
CA PRO A 419 46.35 29.86 6.98
C PRO A 419 45.10 29.57 6.15
N VAL A 420 45.31 29.29 4.85
CA VAL A 420 44.26 29.13 3.82
C VAL A 420 43.18 28.11 4.20
N TRP A 421 43.54 27.02 4.89
CA TRP A 421 42.56 26.03 5.36
C TRP A 421 41.59 26.61 6.40
N PHE A 422 42.07 27.46 7.31
CA PHE A 422 41.24 28.10 8.33
C PHE A 422 40.36 29.19 7.72
N GLN A 423 40.90 29.92 6.75
CA GLN A 423 40.13 30.88 5.95
C GLN A 423 38.98 30.20 5.22
N THR A 424 39.23 29.04 4.58
CA THR A 424 38.21 28.32 3.81
C THR A 424 37.11 27.74 4.72
N VAL A 425 37.45 27.31 5.93
CA VAL A 425 36.47 26.79 6.90
C VAL A 425 35.62 27.91 7.50
N MET A 426 36.20 29.07 7.75
CA MET A 426 35.55 30.19 8.43
C MET A 426 35.06 31.30 7.48
N SER A 427 35.15 31.11 6.15
CA SER A 427 34.70 32.09 5.18
C SER A 427 33.17 32.14 5.11
N ASP A 428 32.63 33.34 5.29
CA ASP A 428 31.20 33.64 5.18
C ASP A 428 30.77 34.07 3.76
N GLY A 429 31.70 34.04 2.80
CA GLY A 429 31.44 34.37 1.40
C GLY A 429 31.38 35.88 1.09
N HIS A 430 31.72 36.77 2.04
CA HIS A 430 31.63 38.22 1.82
C HIS A 430 32.79 38.85 1.03
N GLN A 431 33.91 38.17 0.80
CA GLN A 431 35.11 38.79 0.23
C GLN A 431 35.12 38.99 -1.30
N GLN A 432 34.01 38.78 -2.03
CA GLN A 432 34.04 38.87 -3.52
C GLN A 432 32.83 39.53 -4.21
N ALA A 433 31.93 40.22 -3.51
CA ALA A 433 30.81 40.92 -4.16
C ALA A 433 31.06 42.43 -4.27
N SER A 434 31.72 42.86 -5.34
CA SER A 434 31.66 44.24 -5.82
C SER A 434 30.22 44.57 -6.23
N HIS A 435 29.52 45.41 -5.46
CA HIS A 435 28.34 46.25 -5.78
C HIS A 435 27.15 45.71 -6.63
N HIS A 436 27.10 44.45 -7.04
CA HIS A 436 25.93 43.85 -7.68
C HIS A 436 25.22 42.89 -6.73
N GLU A 437 23.94 43.19 -6.47
CA GLU A 437 22.96 42.39 -5.73
C GLU A 437 22.87 40.95 -6.28
N THR A 438 23.81 40.09 -5.89
CA THR A 438 23.78 38.67 -6.21
C THR A 438 23.04 37.97 -5.08
N ASN A 439 21.92 37.33 -5.44
CA ASN A 439 21.02 36.68 -4.51
C ASN A 439 21.77 35.53 -3.79
N PRO A 440 21.93 35.54 -2.46
CA PRO A 440 22.72 34.56 -1.70
C PRO A 440 22.37 33.08 -1.94
N TYR A 441 21.12 32.83 -2.35
CA TYR A 441 20.59 31.52 -2.75
C TYR A 441 21.35 30.86 -3.91
N GLN A 442 22.23 31.60 -4.60
CA GLN A 442 22.99 31.17 -5.76
C GLN A 442 24.16 30.20 -5.45
N HIS A 443 24.63 30.13 -4.20
CA HIS A 443 25.80 29.30 -3.83
C HIS A 443 25.46 27.84 -3.46
N HIS A 444 24.18 27.45 -3.46
CA HIS A 444 23.78 26.07 -3.21
C HIS A 444 24.04 25.19 -4.45
N PHE A 445 24.74 24.06 -4.29
CA PHE A 445 25.17 23.20 -5.41
C PHE A 445 24.01 22.76 -6.31
N ILE A 446 22.92 22.23 -5.73
CA ILE A 446 21.76 21.74 -6.50
C ILE A 446 21.08 22.90 -7.23
N GLN A 447 20.96 24.06 -6.57
CA GLN A 447 20.31 25.23 -7.16
C GLN A 447 21.13 25.79 -8.32
N HIS A 448 22.45 25.84 -8.16
CA HIS A 448 23.39 26.26 -9.19
C HIS A 448 23.36 25.31 -10.40
N PHE A 449 23.40 24.00 -10.17
CA PHE A 449 23.28 23.00 -11.23
C PHE A 449 21.94 23.14 -11.98
N LEU A 450 20.83 23.25 -11.25
CA LEU A 450 19.51 23.40 -11.85
C LEU A 450 19.41 24.67 -12.70
N ARG A 451 19.91 25.80 -12.18
CA ARG A 451 19.86 27.09 -12.86
C ARG A 451 20.74 27.16 -14.10
N GLU A 452 22.03 26.85 -13.95
CA GLU A 452 23.05 27.14 -14.97
C GLU A 452 23.12 26.06 -16.05
N HIS A 453 22.85 24.79 -15.70
CA HIS A 453 23.04 23.66 -16.61
C HIS A 453 21.70 23.05 -17.02
N TYR A 454 20.91 22.59 -16.04
CA TYR A 454 19.71 21.80 -16.29
C TYR A 454 18.62 22.60 -17.02
N ASN A 455 18.31 23.80 -16.53
CA ASN A 455 17.24 24.64 -17.04
C ASN A 455 17.47 25.09 -18.48
N GLU A 456 18.72 25.37 -18.86
CA GLU A 456 19.07 25.68 -20.25
C GLU A 456 18.92 24.46 -21.15
N TRP A 457 19.36 23.29 -20.68
CA TRP A 457 19.24 22.04 -21.43
C TRP A 457 17.78 21.63 -21.67
N ILE A 458 16.94 21.55 -20.63
CA ILE A 458 15.56 21.05 -20.76
C ILE A 458 14.65 21.99 -21.57
N THR A 459 14.93 23.29 -21.55
CA THR A 459 14.13 24.27 -22.31
C THR A 459 14.58 24.43 -23.76
N ASN A 460 15.68 23.79 -24.16
CA ASN A 460 16.21 23.82 -25.51
C ASN A 460 15.23 23.18 -26.52
N ILE A 461 15.05 23.82 -27.67
CA ILE A 461 14.14 23.37 -28.73
C ILE A 461 14.48 21.98 -29.27
N TYR A 462 15.78 21.62 -29.30
CA TYR A 462 16.23 20.32 -29.79
C TYR A 462 15.91 19.17 -28.83
N VAL A 463 15.77 19.43 -27.53
CA VAL A 463 15.48 18.40 -26.51
C VAL A 463 13.99 18.01 -26.51
N LYS A 464 13.11 18.94 -26.89
CA LYS A 464 11.65 18.74 -26.90
C LYS A 464 11.17 17.51 -27.67
N PRO A 465 11.56 17.25 -28.94
CA PRO A 465 11.12 16.06 -29.67
C PRO A 465 11.53 14.76 -28.98
N PHE A 466 12.75 14.68 -28.43
CA PHE A 466 13.21 13.51 -27.68
C PHE A 466 12.36 13.25 -26.43
N VAL A 467 11.97 14.30 -25.72
CA VAL A 467 11.09 14.17 -24.54
C VAL A 467 9.68 13.71 -24.93
N VAL A 468 9.14 14.19 -26.06
CA VAL A 468 7.84 13.71 -26.57
C VAL A 468 7.92 12.22 -26.94
N ILE A 469 8.99 11.79 -27.61
CA ILE A 469 9.22 10.37 -27.94
C ILE A 469 9.33 9.53 -26.65
N LEU A 470 10.10 10.00 -25.67
CA LEU A 470 10.24 9.35 -24.37
C LEU A 470 8.88 9.20 -23.66
N TYR A 471 8.05 10.23 -23.69
CA TYR A 471 6.71 10.17 -23.13
C TYR A 471 5.81 9.16 -23.85
N LEU A 472 5.87 9.09 -25.19
CA LEU A 472 5.10 8.09 -25.96
C LEU A 472 5.54 6.65 -25.65
N ILE A 473 6.85 6.42 -25.50
CA ILE A 473 7.38 5.13 -25.04
C ILE A 473 6.85 4.79 -23.64
N TYR A 474 6.99 5.72 -22.70
CA TYR A 474 6.49 5.57 -21.33
C TYR A 474 4.99 5.26 -21.30
N ALA A 475 4.18 6.04 -22.03
CA ALA A 475 2.74 5.83 -22.09
C ALA A 475 2.36 4.49 -22.73
N SER A 476 3.12 4.03 -23.74
CA SER A 476 2.88 2.74 -24.40
C SER A 476 3.15 1.56 -23.47
N PHE A 477 4.28 1.57 -22.77
CA PHE A 477 4.58 0.55 -21.76
C PHE A 477 3.59 0.57 -20.60
N SER A 478 3.25 1.76 -20.12
CA SER A 478 2.26 1.94 -19.05
C SER A 478 0.90 1.33 -19.45
N PHE A 479 0.42 1.66 -20.65
CA PHE A 479 -0.85 1.13 -21.16
C PHE A 479 -0.81 -0.38 -21.39
N MET A 480 0.28 -0.90 -21.98
CA MET A 480 0.49 -2.34 -22.15
C MET A 480 0.45 -3.08 -20.82
N GLY A 481 1.10 -2.55 -19.79
CA GLY A 481 1.08 -3.11 -18.44
C GLY A 481 -0.31 -3.09 -17.80
N CYS A 482 -1.06 -2.00 -17.98
CA CYS A 482 -2.44 -1.91 -17.49
C CYS A 482 -3.37 -2.96 -18.14
N LEU A 483 -3.13 -3.33 -19.39
CA LEU A 483 -3.90 -4.40 -20.06
C LEU A 483 -3.53 -5.81 -19.58
N GLN A 484 -2.37 -5.98 -18.95
CA GLN A 484 -1.85 -7.26 -18.46
C GLN A 484 -1.99 -7.44 -16.95
N ILE A 485 -2.82 -6.63 -16.29
CA ILE A 485 -3.10 -6.79 -14.86
C ILE A 485 -3.64 -8.20 -14.63
N SER A 486 -2.91 -9.01 -13.86
CA SER A 486 -3.32 -10.34 -13.46
C SER A 486 -3.73 -10.35 -12.00
N ASP A 487 -4.97 -10.75 -11.72
CA ASP A 487 -5.52 -10.85 -10.36
C ASP A 487 -5.00 -12.08 -9.60
N ARG A 488 -3.68 -12.18 -9.41
CA ARG A 488 -3.02 -13.29 -8.71
C ARG A 488 -2.61 -12.90 -7.29
N ALA A 489 -3.57 -12.45 -6.49
CA ALA A 489 -3.34 -12.20 -5.06
C ALA A 489 -3.10 -13.53 -4.32
N ASN A 490 -1.85 -14.00 -4.30
CA ASN A 490 -1.44 -15.16 -3.49
C ASN A 490 -0.98 -14.67 -2.12
N ILE A 491 -1.48 -15.30 -1.04
CA ILE A 491 -1.06 -15.01 0.35
C ILE A 491 0.47 -15.16 0.51
N ILE A 492 1.07 -16.04 -0.29
CA ILE A 492 2.51 -16.33 -0.36
C ILE A 492 3.35 -15.06 -0.63
N ASN A 493 2.81 -14.08 -1.37
CA ASN A 493 3.50 -12.83 -1.70
C ASN A 493 3.62 -11.88 -0.48
N LEU A 494 2.88 -12.13 0.60
CA LEU A 494 2.96 -11.36 1.84
C LEU A 494 3.98 -11.94 2.84
N LEU A 495 4.58 -13.10 2.53
CA LEU A 495 5.47 -13.84 3.43
C LEU A 495 6.95 -13.59 3.15
N ALA A 496 7.81 -13.96 4.10
CA ALA A 496 9.27 -13.96 3.92
C ALA A 496 9.67 -14.93 2.78
N SER A 497 10.58 -14.51 1.88
CA SER A 497 10.88 -15.23 0.64
C SER A 497 11.47 -16.61 0.90
N ASP A 498 12.33 -16.71 1.91
CA ASP A 498 13.07 -17.93 2.25
C ASP A 498 12.35 -18.72 3.37
N SER A 499 11.01 -18.63 3.41
CA SER A 499 10.23 -19.32 4.43
C SER A 499 9.82 -20.74 3.98
N PRO A 500 9.83 -21.73 4.89
CA PRO A 500 9.33 -23.06 4.60
C PRO A 500 7.89 -23.06 4.08
N SER A 501 7.05 -22.12 4.55
CA SER A 501 5.68 -21.98 4.10
C SER A 501 5.58 -21.60 2.62
N VAL A 502 6.46 -20.72 2.12
CA VAL A 502 6.52 -20.37 0.69
C VAL A 502 6.93 -21.58 -0.15
N SER A 503 7.99 -22.29 0.25
CA SER A 503 8.44 -23.49 -0.46
C SER A 503 7.36 -24.59 -0.47
N TYR A 504 6.73 -24.83 0.68
CA TYR A 504 5.61 -25.76 0.79
C TYR A 504 4.46 -25.38 -0.15
N ALA A 505 4.04 -24.11 -0.14
CA ALA A 505 2.92 -23.65 -0.95
C ALA A 505 3.22 -23.72 -2.46
N MET A 506 4.46 -23.44 -2.88
CA MET A 506 4.91 -23.60 -4.27
C MET A 506 4.88 -25.07 -4.73
N VAL A 507 5.35 -25.99 -3.88
CA VAL A 507 5.31 -27.43 -4.17
C VAL A 507 3.86 -27.93 -4.19
N GLN A 508 3.04 -27.50 -3.24
CA GLN A 508 1.63 -27.81 -3.19
C GLN A 508 0.92 -27.34 -4.48
N GLN A 509 1.13 -26.10 -4.89
CA GLN A 509 0.56 -25.55 -6.12
C GLN A 509 1.07 -26.28 -7.37
N LYS A 510 2.33 -26.72 -7.40
CA LYS A 510 2.87 -27.42 -8.57
C LYS A 510 2.31 -28.83 -8.76
N TYR A 511 2.24 -29.61 -7.67
CA TYR A 511 1.94 -31.04 -7.74
C TYR A 511 0.52 -31.42 -7.34
N PHE A 512 -0.17 -30.61 -6.55
CA PHE A 512 -1.50 -30.91 -5.99
C PHE A 512 -2.61 -30.00 -6.52
N SER A 513 -2.30 -29.04 -7.40
CA SER A 513 -3.30 -28.16 -8.03
C SER A 513 -4.38 -28.86 -8.84
N ASN A 514 -4.14 -30.12 -9.25
CA ASN A 514 -5.10 -30.89 -10.03
C ASN A 514 -6.28 -31.37 -9.17
N TYR A 515 -6.12 -31.36 -7.85
CA TYR A 515 -7.21 -31.69 -6.94
C TYR A 515 -8.14 -30.49 -6.80
N SER A 516 -9.39 -30.71 -7.16
CA SER A 516 -10.46 -29.78 -6.83
C SER A 516 -10.69 -29.74 -5.31
N PRO A 517 -10.98 -28.56 -4.73
CA PRO A 517 -11.35 -28.48 -3.32
C PRO A 517 -12.64 -29.27 -3.08
N VAL A 518 -12.75 -29.88 -1.90
CA VAL A 518 -14.00 -30.51 -1.46
C VAL A 518 -14.97 -29.41 -1.07
N ILE A 519 -16.07 -29.29 -1.80
CA ILE A 519 -17.06 -28.25 -1.60
C ILE A 519 -18.21 -28.82 -0.78
N GLY A 520 -18.48 -28.22 0.39
CA GLY A 520 -19.65 -28.57 1.19
C GLY A 520 -20.89 -27.87 0.66
N PHE A 521 -21.94 -28.63 0.40
CA PHE A 521 -23.28 -28.14 0.09
C PHE A 521 -24.17 -28.37 1.30
N TYR A 522 -24.72 -27.29 1.85
CA TYR A 522 -25.56 -27.36 3.04
C TYR A 522 -26.98 -26.97 2.65
N ILE A 523 -27.87 -27.94 2.71
CA ILE A 523 -29.29 -27.76 2.54
C ILE A 523 -29.84 -27.38 3.91
N TYR A 524 -30.21 -26.12 4.05
CA TYR A 524 -30.63 -25.54 5.33
C TYR A 524 -32.16 -25.54 5.52
N GLU A 525 -32.89 -26.16 4.58
CA GLU A 525 -34.34 -26.21 4.60
C GLU A 525 -34.87 -27.65 4.54
N PRO A 526 -36.04 -27.91 5.15
CA PRO A 526 -36.69 -29.21 5.04
C PRO A 526 -36.99 -29.54 3.58
N LEU A 527 -36.52 -30.69 3.11
CA LEU A 527 -36.81 -31.22 1.78
C LEU A 527 -37.49 -32.59 1.89
N ASP A 528 -38.44 -32.83 1.00
CA ASP A 528 -39.14 -34.11 0.89
C ASP A 528 -38.31 -35.09 0.03
N TYR A 529 -37.25 -35.67 0.61
CA TYR A 529 -36.31 -36.57 -0.07
C TYR A 529 -36.98 -37.83 -0.67
N TRP A 530 -38.18 -38.18 -0.24
CA TRP A 530 -38.98 -39.29 -0.79
C TRP A 530 -39.67 -38.94 -2.12
N ASN A 531 -39.77 -37.66 -2.49
CA ASN A 531 -40.42 -37.24 -3.73
C ASN A 531 -39.47 -37.36 -4.95
N SER A 532 -39.96 -37.96 -6.04
CA SER A 532 -39.18 -38.18 -7.28
C SER A 532 -38.67 -36.90 -7.93
N SER A 533 -39.38 -35.77 -7.80
CA SER A 533 -38.94 -34.48 -8.34
C SER A 533 -37.68 -33.96 -7.63
N VAL A 534 -37.68 -33.99 -6.29
CA VAL A 534 -36.55 -33.58 -5.44
C VAL A 534 -35.33 -34.47 -5.70
N GLN A 535 -35.55 -35.78 -5.89
CA GLN A 535 -34.49 -36.73 -6.23
C GLN A 535 -33.81 -36.40 -7.55
N GLU A 536 -34.59 -36.04 -8.57
CA GLU A 536 -34.07 -35.69 -9.88
C GLU A 536 -33.34 -34.33 -9.85
N ASP A 537 -33.85 -33.35 -9.12
CA ASP A 537 -33.18 -32.07 -8.92
C ASP A 537 -31.85 -32.21 -8.17
N LEU A 538 -31.79 -33.06 -7.13
CA LEU A 538 -30.55 -33.39 -6.43
C LEU A 538 -29.54 -34.11 -7.34
N ARG A 539 -29.99 -35.07 -8.17
CA ARG A 539 -29.13 -35.74 -9.16
C ARG A 539 -28.56 -34.76 -10.18
N ARG A 540 -29.38 -33.83 -10.68
CA ARG A 540 -28.93 -32.78 -11.60
C ARG A 540 -27.94 -31.82 -10.93
N LEU A 541 -28.15 -31.49 -9.66
CA LEU A 541 -27.21 -30.66 -8.91
C LEU A 541 -25.86 -31.36 -8.69
N CYS A 542 -25.88 -32.67 -8.42
CA CYS A 542 -24.66 -33.46 -8.26
C CYS A 542 -24.02 -33.86 -9.61
N SER A 543 -24.74 -33.68 -10.72
CA SER A 543 -24.24 -34.05 -12.05
C SER A 543 -22.99 -33.24 -12.42
N GLY A 544 -21.94 -33.95 -12.85
CA GLY A 544 -20.63 -33.34 -13.11
C GLY A 544 -19.68 -33.29 -11.90
N PHE A 545 -20.16 -33.63 -10.69
CA PHE A 545 -19.33 -33.74 -9.48
C PHE A 545 -19.11 -35.21 -9.11
N ALA A 546 -17.99 -35.49 -8.43
CA ALA A 546 -17.87 -36.70 -7.62
C ALA A 546 -18.48 -36.40 -6.24
N ALA A 547 -19.59 -37.06 -5.93
CA ALA A 547 -20.37 -36.79 -4.72
C ALA A 547 -20.02 -37.78 -3.60
N VAL A 548 -19.66 -37.25 -2.43
CA VAL A 548 -19.71 -37.96 -1.16
C VAL A 548 -21.01 -37.50 -0.49
N SER A 549 -22.09 -38.20 -0.82
CA SER A 549 -23.45 -37.84 -0.44
C SER A 549 -24.16 -39.03 0.19
N TRP A 550 -24.70 -38.83 1.41
CA TRP A 550 -25.54 -39.81 2.08
C TRP A 550 -26.78 -40.15 1.24
N VAL A 551 -27.28 -39.18 0.47
CA VAL A 551 -28.48 -39.32 -0.37
C VAL A 551 -28.25 -40.34 -1.49
N GLU A 552 -27.12 -40.23 -2.19
CA GLU A 552 -26.81 -41.13 -3.31
C GLU A 552 -26.55 -42.55 -2.81
N GLN A 553 -25.79 -42.70 -1.72
CA GLN A 553 -25.54 -44.00 -1.10
C GLN A 553 -26.82 -44.62 -0.52
N TYR A 554 -27.71 -43.81 0.04
CA TYR A 554 -28.99 -44.29 0.54
C TYR A 554 -29.90 -44.78 -0.58
N TYR A 555 -30.00 -44.06 -1.72
CA TYR A 555 -30.78 -44.54 -2.86
C TYR A 555 -30.19 -45.81 -3.49
N GLN A 556 -28.86 -45.94 -3.53
CA GLN A 556 -28.22 -47.19 -3.95
C GLN A 556 -28.53 -48.33 -2.96
N PHE A 557 -28.48 -48.06 -1.66
CA PHE A 557 -28.83 -49.02 -0.62
C PHE A 557 -30.28 -49.51 -0.74
N LEU A 558 -31.23 -48.61 -0.98
CA LEU A 558 -32.64 -48.96 -1.20
C LEU A 558 -32.83 -49.83 -2.44
N LYS A 559 -32.13 -49.51 -3.55
CA LYS A 559 -32.16 -50.29 -4.80
C LYS A 559 -31.58 -51.70 -4.61
N VAL A 560 -30.42 -51.81 -3.97
CA VAL A 560 -29.74 -53.10 -3.74
C VAL A 560 -30.52 -53.96 -2.75
N SER A 561 -31.12 -53.34 -1.74
CA SER A 561 -31.93 -54.05 -0.73
C SER A 561 -33.37 -54.31 -1.18
N ASN A 562 -33.77 -53.82 -2.36
CA ASN A 562 -35.12 -53.91 -2.92
C ASN A 562 -36.22 -53.39 -1.98
N ILE A 563 -35.96 -52.27 -1.27
CA ILE A 563 -36.90 -51.63 -0.33
C ILE A 563 -37.50 -50.39 -1.00
N SER A 564 -38.82 -50.34 -1.16
CA SER A 564 -39.53 -49.15 -1.66
C SER A 564 -39.94 -48.23 -0.51
N ALA A 565 -39.23 -47.12 -0.33
CA ALA A 565 -39.53 -46.12 0.70
C ALA A 565 -40.17 -44.86 0.07
N ASN A 566 -41.44 -44.96 -0.32
CA ASN A 566 -42.16 -43.90 -1.03
C ASN A 566 -42.85 -42.90 -0.08
N ASN A 567 -43.11 -43.32 1.16
CA ASN A 567 -43.73 -42.49 2.18
C ASN A 567 -42.68 -41.94 3.15
N LYS A 568 -42.97 -40.78 3.74
CA LYS A 568 -42.12 -40.08 4.72
C LYS A 568 -41.72 -40.97 5.91
N SER A 569 -42.70 -41.64 6.53
CA SER A 569 -42.48 -42.52 7.69
C SER A 569 -41.53 -43.67 7.36
N ASP A 570 -41.73 -44.29 6.20
CA ASP A 570 -40.97 -45.46 5.76
C ASP A 570 -39.54 -45.04 5.38
N PHE A 571 -39.41 -43.90 4.70
CA PHE A 571 -38.12 -43.31 4.34
C PHE A 571 -37.26 -43.01 5.56
N ILE A 572 -37.81 -42.29 6.54
CA ILE A 572 -37.08 -41.89 7.74
C ILE A 572 -36.85 -43.07 8.68
N GLY A 573 -37.82 -43.98 8.78
CA GLY A 573 -37.72 -45.21 9.55
C GLY A 573 -36.57 -46.09 9.05
N VAL A 574 -36.50 -46.36 7.75
CA VAL A 574 -35.40 -47.16 7.15
C VAL A 574 -34.06 -46.43 7.27
N LEU A 575 -34.04 -45.11 7.07
CA LEU A 575 -32.82 -44.30 7.20
C LEU A 575 -32.22 -44.41 8.60
N GLN A 576 -33.03 -44.23 9.65
CA GLN A 576 -32.53 -44.23 11.03
C GLN A 576 -32.31 -45.63 11.60
N SER A 577 -33.19 -46.58 11.32
CA SER A 577 -33.16 -47.90 11.96
C SER A 577 -32.26 -48.91 11.25
N LEU A 578 -32.09 -48.77 9.92
CA LEU A 578 -31.32 -49.72 9.11
C LEU A 578 -30.06 -49.09 8.54
N PHE A 579 -30.17 -48.00 7.78
CA PHE A 579 -29.00 -47.42 7.07
C PHE A 579 -27.96 -46.84 8.04
N LEU A 580 -28.35 -45.89 8.89
CA LEU A 580 -27.42 -45.21 9.81
C LEU A 580 -26.89 -46.09 10.96
N LYS A 581 -27.45 -47.29 11.16
CA LYS A 581 -26.93 -48.27 12.13
C LYS A 581 -25.83 -49.17 11.55
N LYS A 582 -25.72 -49.27 10.22
CA LYS A 582 -24.63 -50.04 9.61
C LYS A 582 -23.29 -49.31 9.84
N PRO A 583 -22.22 -50.03 10.20
CA PRO A 583 -20.92 -49.42 10.47
C PRO A 583 -20.37 -48.65 9.25
N GLU A 584 -20.66 -49.13 8.04
CA GLU A 584 -20.27 -48.49 6.78
C GLU A 584 -20.86 -47.08 6.61
N PHE A 585 -22.10 -46.85 7.04
CA PHE A 585 -22.84 -45.60 6.81
C PHE A 585 -22.99 -44.73 8.06
N GLN A 586 -22.42 -45.15 9.19
CA GLN A 586 -22.56 -44.47 10.47
C GLN A 586 -22.01 -43.03 10.45
N HIS A 587 -21.00 -42.77 9.61
CA HIS A 587 -20.39 -41.45 9.46
C HIS A 587 -21.37 -40.38 8.94
N PHE A 588 -22.36 -40.76 8.11
CA PHE A 588 -23.39 -39.84 7.61
C PHE A 588 -24.38 -39.37 8.67
N ARG A 589 -24.35 -39.95 9.88
CA ARG A 589 -25.23 -39.54 10.97
C ARG A 589 -25.03 -38.07 11.34
N ASN A 590 -23.81 -37.57 11.22
CA ASN A 590 -23.48 -36.17 11.52
C ASN A 590 -23.83 -35.23 10.34
N ASP A 591 -24.21 -35.78 9.19
CA ASP A 591 -24.54 -35.02 7.99
C ASP A 591 -26.05 -34.71 7.87
N ILE A 592 -26.87 -35.24 8.79
CA ILE A 592 -28.34 -35.13 8.76
C ILE A 592 -28.84 -34.65 10.12
N ILE A 593 -29.62 -33.58 10.12
CA ILE A 593 -30.24 -33.03 11.33
C ILE A 593 -31.71 -33.43 11.37
N PHE A 594 -32.07 -34.19 12.40
CA PHE A 594 -33.44 -34.62 12.66
C PHE A 594 -34.11 -33.74 13.72
N SER A 595 -35.32 -33.26 13.43
CA SER A 595 -36.24 -32.72 14.44
C SER A 595 -37.21 -33.78 14.91
N LYS A 596 -37.60 -33.71 16.17
CA LYS A 596 -38.83 -34.33 16.67
C LYS A 596 -39.86 -33.24 16.93
N ALA A 597 -40.89 -33.18 16.09
CA ALA A 597 -42.07 -32.35 16.32
C ALA A 597 -43.27 -33.27 16.56
N GLY A 598 -43.58 -33.54 17.83
CA GLY A 598 -44.54 -34.59 18.19
C GLY A 598 -44.00 -36.00 17.90
N ASP A 599 -44.84 -36.87 17.32
CA ASP A 599 -44.48 -38.24 16.92
C ASP A 599 -43.77 -38.33 15.56
N GLU A 600 -43.66 -37.23 14.81
CA GLU A 600 -43.01 -37.21 13.50
C GLU A 600 -41.54 -36.77 13.57
N ASN A 601 -40.65 -37.63 13.07
CA ASN A 601 -39.28 -37.26 12.78
C ASN A 601 -39.21 -36.53 11.43
N ASN A 602 -38.61 -35.35 11.40
CA ASN A 602 -38.41 -34.54 10.19
C ASN A 602 -36.91 -34.31 9.94
N ILE A 603 -36.50 -34.28 8.68
CA ILE A 603 -35.16 -33.82 8.29
C ILE A 603 -35.22 -32.31 8.11
N ILE A 604 -34.55 -31.54 8.97
CA ILE A 604 -34.56 -30.07 8.92
C ILE A 604 -33.47 -29.55 7.99
N ALA A 605 -32.30 -30.16 8.07
CA ALA A 605 -31.13 -29.76 7.32
C ALA A 605 -30.27 -30.99 7.02
N SER A 606 -29.56 -30.93 5.91
CA SER A 606 -28.56 -31.94 5.57
C SER A 606 -27.37 -31.31 4.86
N ARG A 607 -26.24 -32.00 4.86
CA ARG A 607 -25.05 -31.59 4.11
C ARG A 607 -24.54 -32.71 3.23
N LEU A 608 -23.91 -32.34 2.13
CA LEU A 608 -23.30 -33.24 1.16
C LEU A 608 -22.00 -32.63 0.64
N TYR A 609 -21.01 -33.46 0.34
CA TYR A 609 -19.69 -33.00 -0.11
C TYR A 609 -19.49 -33.35 -1.58
N LEU A 610 -19.22 -32.34 -2.40
CA LEU A 610 -19.01 -32.50 -3.83
C LEU A 610 -17.57 -32.11 -4.19
N VAL A 611 -16.96 -32.89 -5.07
CA VAL A 611 -15.66 -32.60 -5.67
C VAL A 611 -15.85 -32.37 -7.16
N ALA A 612 -15.46 -31.21 -7.67
CA ALA A 612 -15.59 -30.92 -9.08
C ALA A 612 -14.67 -31.85 -9.90
N ARG A 613 -15.21 -32.43 -10.99
CA ARG A 613 -14.40 -33.18 -11.97
C ARG A 613 -13.72 -32.16 -12.89
N THR A 614 -12.65 -31.54 -12.42
CA THR A 614 -11.96 -30.47 -13.17
C THR A 614 -11.02 -31.00 -14.25
N SER A 615 -10.90 -30.23 -15.32
CA SER A 615 -9.91 -30.44 -16.38
C SER A 615 -8.59 -29.77 -16.00
N ARG A 616 -7.58 -29.84 -16.88
CA ARG A 616 -6.16 -29.60 -16.54
C ARG A 616 -5.78 -28.17 -16.13
N ASP A 617 -6.68 -27.18 -16.11
CA ASP A 617 -6.36 -25.78 -15.78
C ASP A 617 -6.85 -25.28 -14.41
N LYS A 618 -5.93 -24.61 -13.73
CA LYS A 618 -5.76 -24.65 -12.27
C LYS A 618 -6.22 -23.33 -11.62
N GLN A 619 -7.01 -23.44 -10.55
CA GLN A 619 -7.42 -22.34 -9.64
C GLN A 619 -8.46 -21.33 -10.17
N LYS A 620 -8.38 -20.87 -11.43
CA LYS A 620 -9.42 -20.01 -12.04
C LYS A 620 -10.76 -20.73 -12.17
N GLU A 621 -10.73 -22.02 -12.55
CA GLU A 621 -11.93 -22.86 -12.66
C GLU A 621 -12.69 -22.96 -11.32
N VAL A 622 -11.99 -22.96 -10.17
CA VAL A 622 -12.64 -23.05 -8.85
C VAL A 622 -13.42 -21.77 -8.51
N ILE A 623 -12.86 -20.60 -8.85
CA ILE A 623 -13.55 -19.31 -8.67
C ILE A 623 -14.76 -19.24 -9.59
N GLU A 624 -14.60 -19.61 -10.87
CA GLU A 624 -15.71 -19.66 -11.83
C GLU A 624 -16.81 -20.63 -11.41
N VAL A 625 -16.45 -21.80 -10.85
CA VAL A 625 -17.41 -22.76 -10.30
C VAL A 625 -18.15 -22.14 -9.12
N LEU A 626 -17.46 -21.44 -8.20
CA LEU A 626 -18.10 -20.76 -7.08
C LEU A 626 -19.06 -19.65 -7.54
N GLU A 627 -18.62 -18.82 -8.49
CA GLU A 627 -19.43 -17.74 -9.08
C GLU A 627 -20.66 -18.27 -9.83
N LYS A 628 -20.58 -19.46 -10.42
CA LYS A 628 -21.72 -20.12 -11.06
C LYS A 628 -22.65 -20.82 -10.06
N LEU A 629 -22.12 -21.39 -8.98
CA LEU A 629 -22.91 -22.11 -7.98
C LEU A 629 -23.73 -21.18 -7.06
N ARG A 630 -23.19 -20.00 -6.74
CA ARG A 630 -23.88 -19.03 -5.85
C ARG A 630 -25.24 -18.54 -6.40
N PRO A 631 -25.39 -18.15 -7.68
CA PRO A 631 -26.71 -17.83 -8.24
C PRO A 631 -27.67 -19.02 -8.26
N LEU A 632 -27.15 -20.24 -8.48
CA LEU A 632 -27.95 -21.47 -8.49
C LEU A 632 -28.53 -21.78 -7.11
N SER A 633 -27.85 -21.36 -6.04
CA SER A 633 -28.32 -21.51 -4.66
C SER A 633 -29.62 -20.76 -4.35
N LEU A 634 -29.90 -19.67 -5.10
CA LEU A 634 -31.06 -18.81 -4.91
C LEU A 634 -32.17 -19.03 -5.94
N SER A 635 -31.82 -19.60 -7.11
CA SER A 635 -32.73 -19.68 -8.26
C SER A 635 -33.42 -21.04 -8.44
N LYS A 636 -32.92 -22.10 -7.80
CA LYS A 636 -33.49 -23.45 -7.92
C LYS A 636 -34.53 -23.75 -6.84
N SER A 637 -35.32 -24.80 -7.08
CA SER A 637 -36.27 -25.40 -6.14
C SER A 637 -35.64 -25.78 -4.79
N ILE A 638 -34.35 -26.11 -4.80
CA ILE A 638 -33.58 -26.48 -3.61
C ILE A 638 -32.73 -25.29 -3.19
N ARG A 639 -32.98 -24.78 -1.97
CA ARG A 639 -32.15 -23.75 -1.33
C ARG A 639 -31.00 -24.41 -0.58
N PHE A 640 -29.78 -24.00 -0.91
CA PHE A 640 -28.55 -24.52 -0.30
C PHE A 640 -27.52 -23.40 -0.14
N ILE A 641 -26.47 -23.65 0.64
CA ILE A 641 -25.26 -22.82 0.67
C ILE A 641 -24.07 -23.66 0.24
N VAL A 642 -23.05 -23.01 -0.30
CA VAL A 642 -21.85 -23.66 -0.80
C VAL A 642 -20.66 -23.11 -0.02
N PHE A 643 -19.92 -23.97 0.68
CA PHE A 643 -18.82 -23.51 1.52
C PHE A 643 -17.60 -24.44 1.49
N ASN A 644 -16.44 -23.81 1.41
CA ASN A 644 -15.12 -24.41 1.64
C ASN A 644 -14.28 -23.39 2.43
N PRO A 645 -13.45 -23.81 3.40
CA PRO A 645 -12.61 -22.89 4.18
C PRO A 645 -11.72 -21.97 3.33
N SER A 646 -11.26 -22.45 2.16
CA SER A 646 -10.43 -21.68 1.24
C SER A 646 -11.18 -20.49 0.61
N PHE A 647 -12.52 -20.57 0.49
CA PHE A 647 -13.33 -19.51 -0.10
C PHE A 647 -13.27 -18.19 0.68
N VAL A 648 -12.98 -18.24 1.98
CA VAL A 648 -12.79 -17.04 2.81
C VAL A 648 -11.64 -16.17 2.27
N PHE A 649 -10.56 -16.80 1.79
CA PHE A 649 -9.43 -16.11 1.19
C PHE A 649 -9.65 -15.81 -0.30
N MET A 650 -10.46 -16.62 -0.99
CA MET A 650 -10.76 -16.45 -2.43
C MET A 650 -11.81 -15.36 -2.71
N ASP A 651 -12.72 -15.08 -1.78
CA ASP A 651 -13.71 -13.98 -1.92
C ASP A 651 -13.06 -12.60 -2.03
N HIS A 652 -11.77 -12.48 -1.73
CA HIS A 652 -10.97 -11.29 -1.99
C HIS A 652 -10.86 -10.99 -3.50
N TYR A 653 -10.81 -12.00 -4.38
CA TYR A 653 -10.55 -11.82 -5.81
C TYR A 653 -11.60 -10.96 -6.53
N GLY A 654 -12.88 -11.09 -6.17
CA GLY A 654 -13.96 -10.29 -6.77
C GLY A 654 -13.99 -8.81 -6.34
N LEU A 655 -13.25 -8.43 -5.29
CA LEU A 655 -13.22 -7.07 -4.74
C LEU A 655 -11.86 -6.37 -4.92
N SER A 656 -10.79 -7.12 -5.22
CA SER A 656 -9.41 -6.65 -5.25
C SER A 656 -9.13 -5.60 -6.34
N VAL A 657 -9.87 -5.63 -7.45
CA VAL A 657 -9.75 -4.62 -8.53
C VAL A 657 -10.72 -3.46 -8.33
N THR A 658 -11.95 -3.76 -7.91
CA THR A 658 -13.02 -2.77 -7.77
C THR A 658 -12.69 -1.75 -6.68
N VAL A 659 -12.15 -2.16 -5.54
CA VAL A 659 -11.86 -1.23 -4.43
C VAL A 659 -10.74 -0.23 -4.77
N PRO A 660 -9.57 -0.63 -5.31
CA PRO A 660 -8.53 0.32 -5.73
C PRO A 660 -8.97 1.22 -6.86
N VAL A 661 -9.71 0.71 -7.86
CA VAL A 661 -10.24 1.53 -8.96
C VAL A 661 -11.27 2.53 -8.45
N LEU A 662 -12.14 2.15 -7.51
CA LEU A 662 -13.07 3.09 -6.88
C LEU A 662 -12.33 4.12 -6.04
N ILE A 663 -11.35 3.72 -5.21
CA ILE A 663 -10.56 4.65 -4.39
C ILE A 663 -9.77 5.61 -5.27
N ALA A 664 -9.12 5.12 -6.34
CA ALA A 664 -8.43 5.95 -7.32
C ALA A 664 -9.40 6.88 -8.06
N GLY A 665 -10.54 6.36 -8.53
CA GLY A 665 -11.58 7.13 -9.20
C GLY A 665 -12.17 8.23 -8.32
N PHE A 666 -12.51 7.92 -7.07
CA PHE A 666 -12.96 8.89 -6.09
C PHE A 666 -11.83 9.83 -5.63
N GLY A 667 -10.59 9.35 -5.55
CA GLY A 667 -9.40 10.14 -5.24
C GLY A 667 -9.13 11.18 -6.32
N VAL A 668 -9.21 10.79 -7.59
CA VAL A 668 -9.13 11.69 -8.75
C VAL A 668 -10.31 12.65 -8.77
N LEU A 669 -11.54 12.19 -8.50
CA LEU A 669 -12.72 13.05 -8.40
C LEU A 669 -12.58 14.06 -7.26
N LEU A 670 -12.06 13.63 -6.12
CA LEU A 670 -11.84 14.47 -4.96
C LEU A 670 -10.70 15.45 -5.18
N VAL A 671 -9.59 15.02 -5.81
CA VAL A 671 -8.52 15.92 -6.26
C VAL A 671 -9.11 16.93 -7.21
N LEU A 672 -9.91 16.51 -8.20
CA LEU A 672 -10.59 17.40 -9.14
C LEU A 672 -11.51 18.39 -8.42
N ILE A 673 -12.27 17.96 -7.42
CA ILE A 673 -13.13 18.81 -6.59
C ILE A 673 -12.30 19.77 -5.73
N LEU A 674 -11.30 19.27 -5.01
CA LEU A 674 -10.45 20.05 -4.12
C LEU A 674 -9.64 21.06 -4.90
N THR A 675 -8.96 20.70 -5.99
CA THR A 675 -8.22 21.62 -6.85
C THR A 675 -9.12 22.57 -7.64
N PHE A 676 -10.37 22.16 -7.92
CA PHE A 676 -11.41 23.05 -8.44
C PHE A 676 -11.78 24.12 -7.40
N PHE A 677 -12.01 23.77 -6.13
CA PHE A 677 -12.29 24.73 -5.05
C PHE A 677 -11.06 25.52 -4.57
N LEU A 678 -9.86 24.93 -4.62
CA LEU A 678 -8.58 25.46 -4.10
C LEU A 678 -7.64 26.04 -5.15
N VAL A 679 -8.16 26.38 -6.33
CA VAL A 679 -7.53 27.37 -7.18
C VAL A 679 -6.24 26.85 -7.85
N ILE A 680 -6.44 26.21 -8.99
CA ILE A 680 -5.55 26.42 -10.14
C ILE A 680 -6.39 27.12 -11.23
N HIS A 681 -5.76 27.83 -12.16
CA HIS A 681 -6.44 28.17 -13.42
C HIS A 681 -7.05 26.87 -14.01
N PRO A 682 -8.25 26.84 -14.60
CA PRO A 682 -8.87 25.59 -15.07
C PRO A 682 -7.92 24.75 -15.95
N LEU A 683 -7.10 25.43 -16.74
CA LEU A 683 -6.03 24.80 -17.53
C LEU A 683 -4.89 24.18 -16.70
N GLY A 684 -4.42 24.84 -15.64
CA GLY A 684 -3.39 24.25 -14.79
C GLY A 684 -3.93 23.08 -13.98
N ASN A 685 -5.22 23.10 -13.63
CA ASN A 685 -5.87 21.94 -13.02
C ASN A 685 -5.96 20.75 -13.99
N PHE A 686 -6.34 21.02 -15.25
CA PHE A 686 -6.35 20.00 -16.30
C PHE A 686 -4.97 19.33 -16.46
N TRP A 687 -3.89 20.11 -16.53
CA TRP A 687 -2.53 19.57 -16.63
C TRP A 687 -2.06 18.86 -15.37
N LEU A 688 -2.50 19.31 -14.18
CA LEU A 688 -2.25 18.60 -12.93
C LEU A 688 -2.89 17.22 -12.95
N ILE A 689 -4.19 17.14 -13.29
CA ILE A 689 -4.93 15.87 -13.40
C ILE A 689 -4.26 14.97 -14.43
N LEU A 690 -3.97 15.47 -15.63
CA LEU A 690 -3.32 14.69 -16.68
C LEU A 690 -1.96 14.13 -16.23
N SER A 691 -1.15 14.93 -15.54
CA SER A 691 0.17 14.51 -15.06
C SER A 691 0.06 13.46 -13.96
N VAL A 692 -0.84 13.67 -13.00
CA VAL A 692 -1.06 12.76 -11.88
C VAL A 692 -1.65 11.43 -12.37
N THR A 693 -2.66 11.46 -13.24
CA THR A 693 -3.20 10.25 -13.87
C THR A 693 -2.15 9.53 -14.71
N SER A 694 -1.29 10.26 -15.42
CA SER A 694 -0.20 9.64 -16.18
C SER A 694 0.86 8.98 -15.28
N ILE A 695 1.17 9.56 -14.12
CA ILE A 695 2.04 8.93 -13.12
C ILE A 695 1.37 7.68 -12.53
N GLU A 696 0.10 7.79 -12.15
CA GLU A 696 -0.66 6.68 -11.55
C GLU A 696 -0.79 5.48 -12.51
N LEU A 697 -1.16 5.73 -13.77
CA LEU A 697 -1.21 4.70 -14.81
C LEU A 697 0.18 4.13 -15.11
N GLY A 698 1.24 4.92 -15.03
CA GLY A 698 2.59 4.41 -15.26
C GLY A 698 3.12 3.59 -14.11
N VAL A 699 2.84 3.93 -12.85
CA VAL A 699 3.17 3.07 -11.72
C VAL A 699 2.37 1.77 -11.80
N LEU A 700 1.06 1.83 -12.06
CA LEU A 700 0.18 0.67 -12.24
C LEU A 700 0.64 -0.24 -13.40
N GLY A 701 0.99 0.33 -14.54
CA GLY A 701 1.44 -0.45 -15.71
C GLY A 701 2.86 -0.98 -15.58
N LEU A 702 3.81 -0.17 -15.08
CA LEU A 702 5.19 -0.63 -14.95
C LEU A 702 5.34 -1.65 -13.82
N MET A 703 4.54 -1.58 -12.74
CA MET A 703 4.60 -2.59 -11.69
C MET A 703 4.10 -3.96 -12.17
N THR A 704 3.08 -4.00 -13.04
CA THR A 704 2.59 -5.26 -13.61
C THR A 704 3.63 -5.85 -14.57
N LEU A 705 4.26 -5.02 -15.41
CA LEU A 705 5.38 -5.43 -16.25
C LEU A 705 6.61 -5.86 -15.43
N TRP A 706 6.76 -5.34 -14.21
CA TRP A 706 7.79 -5.75 -13.26
C TRP A 706 7.38 -6.93 -12.36
N ASN A 707 6.35 -7.67 -12.78
CA ASN A 707 5.84 -8.88 -12.13
C ASN A 707 5.50 -8.65 -10.65
N VAL A 708 4.80 -7.55 -10.37
CA VAL A 708 4.20 -7.24 -9.06
C VAL A 708 2.72 -7.52 -9.13
N ASP A 709 2.24 -8.42 -8.29
CA ASP A 709 0.83 -8.77 -8.19
C ASP A 709 0.02 -7.65 -7.48
N MET A 710 -1.27 -7.58 -7.78
CA MET A 710 -2.22 -6.71 -7.08
C MET A 710 -2.52 -7.31 -5.70
N ASP A 711 -1.87 -6.80 -4.65
CA ASP A 711 -2.02 -7.21 -3.26
C ASP A 711 -2.35 -5.99 -2.37
N CYS A 712 -2.57 -6.20 -1.07
CA CYS A 712 -2.92 -5.11 -0.16
C CYS A 712 -1.83 -4.03 -0.07
N ILE A 713 -0.56 -4.37 -0.30
CA ILE A 713 0.57 -3.44 -0.24
C ILE A 713 0.66 -2.60 -1.51
N SER A 714 0.50 -3.19 -2.69
CA SER A 714 0.51 -2.46 -3.95
C SER A 714 -0.68 -1.49 -4.03
N ILE A 715 -1.85 -1.85 -3.48
CA ILE A 715 -2.99 -0.93 -3.32
C ILE A 715 -2.61 0.29 -2.46
N LEU A 716 -1.97 0.06 -1.31
CA LEU A 716 -1.49 1.15 -0.45
C LEU A 716 -0.47 2.04 -1.15
N CYS A 717 0.45 1.45 -1.94
CA CYS A 717 1.43 2.20 -2.72
C CYS A 717 0.79 3.02 -3.84
N LEU A 718 -0.30 2.55 -4.47
CA LEU A 718 -1.05 3.33 -5.45
C LEU A 718 -1.74 4.54 -4.81
N ILE A 719 -2.40 4.36 -3.65
CA ILE A 719 -2.98 5.47 -2.87
C ILE A 719 -1.90 6.51 -2.52
N TYR A 720 -0.72 6.05 -2.10
CA TYR A 720 0.40 6.94 -1.83
C TYR A 720 0.94 7.64 -3.10
N THR A 721 1.01 6.92 -4.22
CA THR A 721 1.48 7.47 -5.52
C THR A 721 0.65 8.66 -5.95
N LEU A 722 -0.68 8.59 -5.84
CA LEU A 722 -1.58 9.70 -6.15
C LEU A 722 -1.17 10.96 -5.39
N ASN A 723 -0.96 10.83 -4.09
CA ASN A 723 -0.62 11.95 -3.22
C ASN A 723 0.81 12.47 -3.43
N PHE A 724 1.77 11.55 -3.56
CA PHE A 724 3.18 11.87 -3.80
C PHE A 724 3.40 12.57 -5.14
N ALA A 725 2.62 12.20 -6.17
CA ALA A 725 2.62 12.89 -7.46
C ALA A 725 2.10 14.33 -7.33
N ILE A 726 1.01 14.53 -6.59
CA ILE A 726 0.43 15.87 -6.36
C ILE A 726 1.36 16.76 -5.56
N ASP A 727 2.07 16.19 -4.58
CA ASP A 727 3.04 16.90 -3.75
C ASP A 727 4.11 17.65 -4.54
N HIS A 728 4.54 17.07 -5.66
CA HIS A 728 5.65 17.57 -6.46
C HIS A 728 5.19 18.27 -7.74
N CYS A 729 4.13 17.78 -8.40
CA CYS A 729 3.60 18.41 -9.61
C CYS A 729 2.84 19.71 -9.34
N ALA A 730 2.06 19.78 -8.24
CA ALA A 730 1.19 20.92 -7.99
C ALA A 730 1.94 22.24 -7.74
N PRO A 731 3.00 22.30 -6.91
CA PRO A 731 3.78 23.53 -6.72
C PRO A 731 4.40 24.04 -8.03
N LEU A 732 4.95 23.14 -8.86
CA LEU A 732 5.55 23.50 -10.15
C LEU A 732 4.52 24.13 -11.11
N LEU A 733 3.35 23.50 -11.23
CA LEU A 733 2.24 24.00 -12.06
C LEU A 733 1.68 25.32 -11.51
N TYR A 734 1.57 25.43 -10.20
CA TYR A 734 1.06 26.62 -9.53
C TYR A 734 1.94 27.84 -9.80
N THR A 735 3.24 27.72 -9.55
CA THR A 735 4.22 28.77 -9.78
C THR A 735 4.33 29.11 -11.26
N PHE A 736 4.29 28.11 -12.16
CA PHE A 736 4.25 28.36 -13.61
C PHE A 736 3.01 29.16 -14.05
N VAL A 737 1.83 28.85 -13.53
CA VAL A 737 0.57 29.54 -13.88
C VAL A 737 0.55 30.97 -13.33
N LEU A 738 1.19 31.22 -12.19
CA LEU A 738 1.28 32.53 -11.56
C LEU A 738 2.45 33.38 -12.04
N ALA A 739 3.47 32.78 -12.63
CA ALA A 739 4.65 33.47 -13.12
C ALA A 739 4.28 34.60 -14.09
N THR A 740 4.87 35.78 -13.85
CA THR A 740 4.64 37.01 -14.63
C THR A 740 5.64 37.18 -15.78
N GLU A 741 6.53 36.21 -15.97
CA GLU A 741 7.61 36.25 -16.95
C GLU A 741 7.13 36.36 -18.42
N HIS A 742 7.99 36.91 -19.27
CA HIS A 742 7.65 37.23 -20.66
C HIS A 742 7.55 36.02 -21.57
N THR A 743 8.38 35.00 -21.34
CA THR A 743 8.44 33.77 -22.16
C THR A 743 8.07 32.55 -21.33
N ARG A 744 7.46 31.54 -21.97
CA ARG A 744 7.09 30.28 -21.30
C ARG A 744 8.30 29.54 -20.75
N THR A 745 9.41 29.59 -21.48
CA THR A 745 10.69 29.03 -21.05
C THR A 745 11.15 29.70 -19.75
N GLN A 746 11.08 31.03 -19.65
CA GLN A 746 11.38 31.74 -18.40
C GLN A 746 10.41 31.40 -17.26
N CYS A 747 9.10 31.27 -17.53
CA CYS A 747 8.14 30.81 -16.51
C CYS A 747 8.52 29.43 -15.94
N ILE A 748 8.94 28.50 -16.80
CA ILE A 748 9.37 27.16 -16.39
C ILE A 748 10.68 27.22 -15.60
N LYS A 749 11.66 28.00 -16.08
CA LYS A 749 12.94 28.21 -15.36
C LYS A 749 12.70 28.77 -13.96
N SER A 750 11.82 29.75 -13.83
CA SER A 750 11.43 30.33 -12.54
C SER A 750 10.77 29.29 -11.63
N SER A 751 9.83 28.50 -12.14
CA SER A 751 9.17 27.44 -11.36
C SER A 751 10.14 26.36 -10.87
N LEU A 752 11.03 25.88 -11.74
CA LEU A 752 12.08 24.90 -11.39
C LEU A 752 13.12 25.48 -10.42
N GLN A 753 13.43 26.77 -10.51
CA GLN A 753 14.31 27.43 -9.56
C GLN A 753 13.69 27.58 -8.16
N GLU A 754 12.36 27.72 -8.08
CA GLU A 754 11.67 27.92 -6.81
C GLU A 754 11.50 26.61 -6.03
N HIS A 755 11.02 25.55 -6.70
CA HIS A 755 10.68 24.28 -6.05
C HIS A 755 11.63 23.12 -6.41
N GLY A 756 12.38 23.19 -7.51
CA GLY A 756 13.17 22.06 -8.02
C GLY A 756 14.22 21.54 -7.03
N THR A 757 14.89 22.43 -6.28
CA THR A 757 15.87 22.00 -5.27
C THR A 757 15.19 21.19 -4.15
N ALA A 758 14.05 21.65 -3.62
CA ALA A 758 13.34 20.94 -2.56
C ALA A 758 12.77 19.61 -3.03
N ILE A 759 12.24 19.56 -4.26
CA ILE A 759 11.74 18.31 -4.88
C ILE A 759 12.88 17.30 -5.02
N LEU A 760 14.04 17.71 -5.55
CA LEU A 760 15.16 16.80 -5.75
C LEU A 760 15.70 16.29 -4.40
N GLN A 761 15.86 17.17 -3.40
CA GLN A 761 16.25 16.78 -2.05
C GLN A 761 15.28 15.75 -1.45
N ASN A 762 13.97 15.97 -1.61
CA ASN A 762 12.95 15.07 -1.08
C ASN A 762 13.00 13.70 -1.76
N VAL A 763 12.90 13.65 -3.09
CA VAL A 763 12.80 12.37 -3.80
C VAL A 763 14.12 11.59 -3.74
N THR A 764 15.27 12.26 -3.81
CA THR A 764 16.56 11.57 -3.65
C THR A 764 16.71 10.98 -2.24
N SER A 765 16.34 11.72 -1.19
CA SER A 765 16.37 11.18 0.19
C SER A 765 15.41 10.00 0.35
N PHE A 766 14.21 10.10 -0.23
CA PHE A 766 13.23 9.03 -0.25
C PHE A 766 13.76 7.77 -0.95
N LEU A 767 14.30 7.89 -2.17
CA LEU A 767 14.82 6.77 -2.95
C LEU A 767 16.02 6.09 -2.29
N ILE A 768 16.97 6.87 -1.74
CA ILE A 768 18.11 6.33 -1.00
C ILE A 768 17.64 5.57 0.25
N GLY A 769 16.61 6.10 0.92
CA GLY A 769 15.96 5.45 2.05
C GLY A 769 15.39 4.07 1.74
N LEU A 770 14.96 3.82 0.51
CA LEU A 770 14.37 2.54 0.11
C LEU A 770 15.43 1.45 -0.17
N VAL A 771 16.68 1.82 -0.49
CA VAL A 771 17.72 0.87 -0.91
C VAL A 771 17.93 -0.29 0.07
N PRO A 772 17.96 -0.10 1.40
CA PRO A 772 18.16 -1.21 2.33
C PRO A 772 17.05 -2.27 2.31
N LEU A 773 15.84 -1.93 1.85
CA LEU A 773 14.73 -2.88 1.72
C LEU A 773 14.99 -3.95 0.66
N LEU A 774 15.83 -3.68 -0.34
CA LEU A 774 16.27 -4.64 -1.34
C LEU A 774 17.01 -5.84 -0.70
N PHE A 775 17.58 -5.64 0.49
CA PHE A 775 18.33 -6.68 1.19
C PHE A 775 17.52 -7.37 2.29
N VAL A 776 16.21 -7.17 2.33
CA VAL A 776 15.31 -7.92 3.21
C VAL A 776 14.73 -9.09 2.43
N PRO A 777 14.98 -10.35 2.84
CA PRO A 777 14.47 -11.54 2.15
C PRO A 777 12.97 -11.75 2.45
N SER A 778 12.14 -10.86 1.91
CA SER A 778 10.69 -10.91 2.04
C SER A 778 9.98 -10.35 0.80
N ASN A 779 9.00 -11.10 0.30
CA ASN A 779 8.20 -10.71 -0.86
C ASN A 779 7.45 -9.40 -0.60
N LEU A 780 6.96 -9.20 0.63
CA LEU A 780 6.30 -7.98 1.07
C LEU A 780 7.21 -6.75 0.91
N THR A 781 8.46 -6.84 1.38
CA THR A 781 9.41 -5.72 1.27
C THR A 781 9.88 -5.50 -0.17
N PHE A 782 9.97 -6.55 -0.99
CA PHE A 782 10.27 -6.41 -2.41
C PHE A 782 9.15 -5.70 -3.18
N THR A 783 7.89 -6.07 -2.93
CA THR A 783 6.72 -5.35 -3.49
C THR A 783 6.75 -3.89 -3.08
N LEU A 784 6.93 -3.61 -1.78
CA LEU A 784 7.01 -2.25 -1.27
C LEU A 784 8.15 -1.45 -1.90
N PHE A 785 9.35 -2.03 -2.03
CA PHE A 785 10.50 -1.40 -2.68
C PHE A 785 10.22 -1.09 -4.16
N LYS A 786 9.74 -2.06 -4.94
CA LYS A 786 9.46 -1.89 -6.38
C LYS A 786 8.40 -0.81 -6.61
N CYS A 787 7.28 -0.86 -5.89
CA CYS A 787 6.21 0.11 -6.03
C CYS A 787 6.68 1.52 -5.68
N LEU A 788 7.34 1.71 -4.53
CA LEU A 788 7.79 3.04 -4.11
C LEU A 788 8.96 3.59 -4.97
N LEU A 789 9.82 2.72 -5.50
CA LEU A 789 10.84 3.09 -6.47
C LEU A 789 10.20 3.61 -7.76
N LEU A 790 9.17 2.94 -8.28
CA LEU A 790 8.39 3.41 -9.43
C LEU A 790 7.69 4.73 -9.11
N THR A 791 7.06 4.87 -7.94
CA THR A 791 6.43 6.13 -7.49
C THR A 791 7.41 7.30 -7.55
N GLY A 792 8.59 7.16 -6.93
CA GLY A 792 9.62 8.20 -6.92
C GLY A 792 10.20 8.49 -8.30
N GLY A 793 10.50 7.43 -9.07
CA GLY A 793 11.08 7.53 -10.40
C GLY A 793 10.14 8.18 -11.43
N CYS A 794 8.89 7.70 -11.51
CA CYS A 794 7.86 8.28 -12.39
C CYS A 794 7.57 9.74 -12.00
N THR A 795 7.51 10.06 -10.70
CA THR A 795 7.28 11.44 -10.25
C THR A 795 8.44 12.37 -10.64
N LEU A 796 9.70 11.94 -10.50
CA LEU A 796 10.86 12.72 -10.96
C LEU A 796 10.86 12.91 -12.48
N LEU A 797 10.61 11.83 -13.23
CA LEU A 797 10.51 11.88 -14.69
C LEU A 797 9.45 12.90 -15.13
N HIS A 798 8.28 12.91 -14.47
CA HIS A 798 7.24 13.86 -14.76
C HIS A 798 7.60 15.29 -14.37
N CYS A 799 8.10 15.52 -13.15
CA CYS A 799 8.37 16.87 -12.63
C CYS A 799 9.49 17.59 -13.38
N PHE A 800 10.55 16.87 -13.75
CA PHE A 800 11.74 17.48 -14.34
C PHE A 800 11.80 17.34 -15.87
N VAL A 801 11.24 16.28 -16.44
CA VAL A 801 11.36 16.02 -17.89
C VAL A 801 10.08 16.31 -18.64
N ILE A 802 8.99 15.59 -18.31
CA ILE A 802 7.74 15.63 -19.09
C ILE A 802 7.03 16.97 -18.89
N LEU A 803 6.67 17.31 -17.65
CA LEU A 803 5.86 18.49 -17.34
C LEU A 803 6.49 19.80 -17.85
N PRO A 804 7.81 20.07 -17.66
CA PRO A 804 8.44 21.27 -18.19
C PRO A 804 8.30 21.39 -19.71
N VAL A 805 8.53 20.32 -20.48
CA VAL A 805 8.45 20.36 -21.94
C VAL A 805 7.01 20.54 -22.41
N PHE A 806 6.07 19.77 -21.85
CA PHE A 806 4.66 19.85 -22.24
C PHE A 806 4.04 21.23 -21.97
N LEU A 807 4.44 21.88 -20.88
CA LEU A 807 4.02 23.26 -20.58
C LEU A 807 4.57 24.30 -21.58
N THR A 808 5.67 24.01 -22.31
CA THR A 808 6.16 24.93 -23.35
C THR A 808 5.31 24.96 -24.61
N PHE A 809 4.52 23.90 -24.90
CA PHE A 809 3.64 23.86 -26.08
C PHE A 809 2.39 24.73 -25.93
N PHE A 810 2.17 25.30 -24.74
CA PHE A 810 1.01 26.14 -24.47
C PHE A 810 1.17 27.59 -24.99
N PRO A 811 0.24 28.12 -25.80
CA PRO A 811 0.34 29.48 -26.33
C PRO A 811 0.33 30.53 -25.21
N PRO A 812 1.04 31.67 -25.37
CA PRO A 812 0.97 32.77 -24.41
C PRO A 812 -0.48 33.26 -24.31
N SER A 813 -0.93 33.61 -23.09
CA SER A 813 -2.21 34.28 -22.90
C SER A 813 -2.21 35.58 -23.72
N LYS A 814 -2.95 35.59 -24.84
CA LYS A 814 -3.10 36.74 -25.76
C LYS A 814 -3.54 38.04 -25.05
N LYS A 815 -4.02 37.96 -23.80
CA LYS A 815 -4.51 39.10 -22.99
C LYS A 815 -3.40 40.02 -22.47
N HIS A 816 -2.18 39.55 -22.21
CA HIS A 816 -1.09 40.42 -21.73
C HIS A 816 -0.40 41.18 -22.89
N HIS A 817 -0.34 40.57 -24.07
CA HIS A 817 0.20 41.19 -25.28
C HIS A 817 -0.63 42.41 -25.74
N LYS A 818 -1.97 42.38 -25.56
CA LYS A 818 -2.86 43.53 -25.78
C LYS A 818 -2.69 44.63 -24.74
N LYS A 819 -2.47 44.29 -23.46
CA LYS A 819 -2.20 45.26 -22.39
C LYS A 819 -0.87 45.99 -22.59
N LYS A 820 0.18 45.28 -23.02
CA LYS A 820 1.49 45.87 -23.35
C LYS A 820 1.47 46.70 -24.64
N LYS A 821 0.71 46.29 -25.68
CA LYS A 821 0.46 47.16 -26.84
C LYS A 821 -0.23 48.46 -26.43
N ARG A 822 -1.17 48.41 -25.48
CA ARG A 822 -1.83 49.61 -24.94
C ARG A 822 -0.89 50.46 -24.06
N ALA A 823 -0.05 49.85 -23.23
CA ALA A 823 0.90 50.55 -22.37
C ALA A 823 2.02 51.21 -23.20
N LYS A 824 2.64 50.50 -24.14
CA LYS A 824 3.64 51.06 -25.07
C LYS A 824 3.06 52.14 -25.98
N ARG A 825 1.77 52.04 -26.35
CA ARG A 825 1.08 53.08 -27.11
C ARG A 825 0.87 54.35 -26.27
N LYS A 826 0.49 54.20 -25.00
CA LYS A 826 0.39 55.32 -24.04
C LYS A 826 1.74 55.98 -23.76
N GLU A 827 2.79 55.19 -23.60
CA GLU A 827 4.15 55.69 -23.35
C GLU A 827 4.69 56.44 -24.58
N ARG A 828 4.34 55.99 -25.80
CA ARG A 828 4.66 56.71 -27.05
C ARG A 828 3.83 57.99 -27.24
N GLU A 829 2.55 57.96 -26.85
CA GLU A 829 1.67 59.14 -26.84
C GLU A 829 2.13 60.18 -25.79
N GLU A 830 2.61 59.75 -24.62
CA GLU A 830 3.19 60.65 -23.60
C GLU A 830 4.52 61.27 -24.06
N ILE A 831 5.38 60.52 -24.76
CA ILE A 831 6.63 61.05 -25.33
C ILE A 831 6.36 62.04 -26.48
N GLU A 832 5.42 61.74 -27.39
CA GLU A 832 4.99 62.68 -28.45
C GLU A 832 4.38 63.96 -27.86
N CYS A 833 3.61 63.87 -26.77
CA CYS A 833 3.08 65.06 -26.09
C CYS A 833 4.16 65.91 -25.43
N ILE A 834 5.24 65.30 -24.92
CA ILE A 834 6.38 66.02 -24.32
C ILE A 834 7.23 66.69 -25.42
N GLU A 835 7.47 66.01 -26.56
CA GLU A 835 8.18 66.59 -27.71
C GLU A 835 7.46 67.80 -28.33
N ILE A 836 6.11 67.76 -28.42
CA ILE A 836 5.29 68.89 -28.90
C ILE A 836 5.32 70.07 -27.91
N GLN A 837 5.51 69.81 -26.62
CA GLN A 837 5.54 70.82 -25.57
C GLN A 837 6.92 71.46 -25.40
N GLU A 838 8.00 70.76 -25.76
CA GLU A 838 9.39 71.26 -25.72
C GLU A 838 9.81 72.00 -27.01
N ASN A 839 9.12 71.82 -28.14
CA ASN A 839 9.44 72.54 -29.39
C ASN A 839 8.19 72.97 -30.20
N PRO A 840 7.52 74.07 -29.83
CA PRO A 840 6.28 74.53 -30.48
C PRO A 840 6.48 75.03 -31.93
N ASP A 841 7.72 75.29 -32.37
CA ASP A 841 8.01 75.86 -33.69
C ASP A 841 8.11 74.82 -34.82
N HIS A 842 7.98 73.52 -34.52
CA HIS A 842 8.07 72.46 -35.53
C HIS A 842 6.76 72.13 -36.27
N VAL A 843 5.66 72.82 -35.96
CA VAL A 843 4.32 72.54 -36.55
C VAL A 843 3.90 73.55 -37.63
N THR A 844 4.78 74.47 -38.04
CA THR A 844 4.55 75.34 -39.20
C THR A 844 5.51 75.05 -40.35
N THR A 845 5.54 73.80 -40.83
CA THR A 845 5.77 73.43 -42.23
C THR A 845 5.70 71.91 -42.34
N VAL A 846 4.52 71.36 -42.67
CA VAL A 846 4.23 70.28 -43.64
C VAL A 846 2.72 70.13 -43.72
#